data_AF-A0A5N6KVM2-F1
#
_entry.id   AF-A0A5N6KVM2-F1
#
_cell.length_a   1.000
_cell.length_b   1.000
_cell.length_c   1.000
_cell.angle_alpha   90.00
_cell.angle_beta   90.00
_cell.angle_gamma   90.00
#
_symmetry.space_group_name_H-M   'P 1'
#
loop_
_entity.id
_entity.type
_entity.pdbx_description
1 polymer ?
#
loop_
_entity_poly.entity_id
_entity_poly.type
_entity_poly.pdbx_seq_one_letter_code
_entity_poly.pdbx_strand_id
1 'polypeptide(L)'
;MASYHQGDPSSPHSIRGSPSLFSLPERRSLASGIPRYEDVTVGWICALSHELAASRAMLDTVYGPAGQIVSGDDNMYTFGEIAGHNIVMTCMSSYGTHTAATVATDMRRTFPSIKLGFMVGIGAGIPSPEHDICLGDVVVSKPTSNSGGVIQYDLGKISADGSFERRGYLNKPPPLLLKAVQNLQSRHEHEESRMQYHLQQMLERFPILRDEYSMPATERGRTTSDGQPDLKPRIHYGLIASGNKVIANTEERDRLRINDDVLCLEMEAAGLMDTFACLVVRGISDFADAEKNDKWQRYAAASAAAYTKELLESVSSMTGTTSIPRSISTLHLPRDENFVGREAAIEDIKEAFEISKSCPRAALVGLGGVGKTQIAIEYAHRIRNEFPDVSIFWVNGSSPVRFLESYTTIALKLKLPGINDPKSDYLQIVFQWLLEESSGKWLIILDNADNIDFVRPSHSTKKETFDFTMSRYLPQTQNGQILVTSRFREAAGHVASSDCIINLQAMSEYEARTLLDKKLHTEHGNDQDRITLLDELERIPLAITQAASYIDVRPEMTISKYLELLNSNEKTRSKLLKINGADLRRDPDFPNSVLATWQISFEQIKAQNPVAGCLLSRMSIIDRQGIPEFLFKEDDGDLAFEEAKQTLLSYSLIAQETRNYGRCFQMHRLIQIATRDWLDVNGELNQERCKVLTILQDKYPSFDRSFDERVICRALEPHAEAILSQVISHDMKLVEADLLEKMARYHRLTGGYKAAEKIAKQCLNIRKTNLGDTHEDTLYSMYLLGLVHYSSYYLKEAEEIFNLLLSRGGHLNQSKETFTHKVMLKLALVYRRQNQLTKAEQLQDHVLKFRRRTLGDDNKSTIEAMSALASTYYRQRKLVESETLYDTAIECTRKLYGGDSSLEQNLQSHLASVYFDQGKLSEAERIAANGVAIRTAKHGSEDLKTVMRMENLATTYGRQGRIEDQERLEIEVLAIRKKVLGDEHPRTLSSMAKLAVTYGKQKKFAEAEELLLEALSGQKKLLGNHKYTRRSIRHLMQLYKDQGRVGEARVLAKEELKLLNEAKRMELGRLKLQTRLGMRWSMIRTVFQRKKVGRTHHSDSE
;
A
#
# COMPACT_ATOMS: atom_id res chain seq x y z
N MET A 1 24.36 -7.56 55.51
CA MET A 1 23.63 -8.41 56.48
C MET A 1 22.29 -8.77 55.84
N ALA A 2 21.83 -10.00 55.61
CA ALA A 2 22.35 -11.37 55.76
C ALA A 2 21.55 -12.24 54.73
N SER A 3 22.21 -12.83 53.72
CA SER A 3 22.45 -14.29 53.51
C SER A 3 21.21 -15.13 53.15
N TYR A 4 21.02 -15.53 51.87
CA TYR A 4 21.56 -16.71 51.13
C TYR A 4 20.63 -17.94 51.19
N HIS A 5 20.12 -18.40 50.03
CA HIS A 5 20.38 -19.76 49.51
C HIS A 5 19.95 -19.96 48.04
N GLN A 6 20.69 -20.85 47.37
CA GLN A 6 20.75 -21.19 45.95
C GLN A 6 19.69 -22.20 45.49
N GLY A 7 19.43 -22.25 44.17
CA GLY A 7 18.90 -23.42 43.46
C GLY A 7 18.48 -23.11 42.01
N ASP A 8 19.14 -23.75 41.03
CA ASP A 8 18.90 -23.75 39.58
C ASP A 8 19.02 -25.23 39.11
N PRO A 9 18.64 -25.71 37.89
CA PRO A 9 17.50 -25.48 36.97
C PRO A 9 16.78 -26.80 36.54
N SER A 10 15.51 -26.76 36.09
CA SER A 10 14.91 -27.74 35.12
C SER A 10 13.46 -27.38 34.69
N SER A 11 13.18 -27.32 33.38
CA SER A 11 11.88 -27.03 32.73
C SER A 11 11.09 -28.32 32.38
N PRO A 12 9.87 -28.32 31.75
CA PRO A 12 8.87 -27.27 31.46
C PRO A 12 7.40 -27.67 31.84
N HIS A 13 6.42 -26.79 31.54
CA HIS A 13 4.94 -26.93 31.58
C HIS A 13 4.18 -26.42 32.82
N SER A 14 3.63 -25.20 32.73
CA SER A 14 2.19 -24.98 32.56
C SER A 14 1.90 -23.48 32.51
N ILE A 15 1.27 -23.02 31.43
CA ILE A 15 0.87 -21.63 31.20
C ILE A 15 -0.47 -21.38 31.93
N ARG A 16 -0.48 -20.37 32.81
CA ARG A 16 -1.66 -19.62 33.33
C ARG A 16 -1.14 -18.20 33.64
N GLY A 17 -1.73 -17.08 33.25
CA GLY A 17 -2.97 -16.79 32.53
C GLY A 17 -2.92 -15.38 31.93
N SER A 18 -3.84 -15.15 31.00
CA SER A 18 -4.14 -13.98 30.15
C SER A 18 -4.22 -12.59 30.81
N PRO A 19 -3.90 -11.51 30.08
CA PRO A 19 -4.58 -10.22 30.22
C PRO A 19 -5.72 -10.12 29.18
N SER A 20 -6.97 -9.99 29.63
CA SER A 20 -8.13 -9.79 28.75
C SER A 20 -8.33 -8.31 28.40
N LEU A 21 -8.42 -7.98 27.11
CA LEU A 21 -8.67 -6.64 26.53
C LEU A 21 -10.06 -6.03 26.87
N PHE A 22 -10.89 -6.72 27.64
CA PHE A 22 -12.24 -6.30 28.04
C PHE A 22 -12.50 -6.58 29.55
N SER A 23 -11.72 -6.00 30.46
CA SER A 23 -12.00 -6.11 31.91
C SER A 23 -13.13 -5.17 32.36
N LEU A 24 -14.16 -5.71 33.02
CA LEU A 24 -15.31 -4.98 33.62
C LEU A 24 -14.93 -4.25 34.92
N PRO A 25 -15.48 -3.05 35.21
CA PRO A 25 -15.72 -2.62 36.58
C PRO A 25 -17.05 -3.22 37.09
N GLU A 26 -17.05 -3.66 38.34
CA GLU A 26 -18.20 -4.18 39.07
C GLU A 26 -19.44 -3.26 38.98
N ARG A 27 -20.60 -3.88 38.70
CA ARG A 27 -21.91 -3.24 38.89
C ARG A 27 -22.10 -2.93 40.38
N ARG A 28 -21.98 -1.66 40.77
CA ARG A 28 -22.68 -1.16 41.96
C ARG A 28 -24.15 -0.99 41.60
N SER A 29 -25.00 -1.90 42.10
CA SER A 29 -26.44 -1.65 42.18
C SER A 29 -26.67 -0.48 43.14
N LEU A 30 -27.29 0.61 42.67
CA LEU A 30 -27.84 1.62 43.58
C LEU A 30 -29.07 1.02 44.28
N ALA A 31 -28.99 0.97 45.60
CA ALA A 31 -29.89 0.23 46.49
C ALA A 31 -31.24 0.91 46.78
N SER A 32 -31.83 1.68 45.86
CA SER A 32 -33.01 2.52 46.18
C SER A 32 -34.33 2.17 45.48
N GLY A 33 -34.36 1.26 44.49
CA GLY A 33 -35.61 0.90 43.79
C GLY A 33 -36.28 2.03 43.02
N ILE A 34 -35.66 3.21 42.92
CA ILE A 34 -36.15 4.35 42.14
C ILE A 34 -35.73 4.15 40.67
N PRO A 35 -36.64 4.29 39.68
CA PRO A 35 -36.28 4.21 38.27
C PRO A 35 -35.27 5.32 37.91
N ARG A 36 -34.30 5.03 37.02
CA ARG A 36 -33.39 6.07 36.54
C ARG A 36 -34.18 7.11 35.74
N TYR A 37 -33.67 8.33 35.64
CA TYR A 37 -34.38 9.41 34.94
C TYR A 37 -34.64 9.05 33.45
N GLU A 38 -33.76 8.27 32.84
CA GLU A 38 -33.89 7.74 31.47
C GLU A 38 -34.94 6.62 31.34
N ASP A 39 -35.35 6.00 32.44
CA ASP A 39 -36.33 4.91 32.44
C ASP A 39 -37.77 5.45 32.62
N VAL A 40 -37.95 6.75 32.89
CA VAL A 40 -39.25 7.43 33.05
C VAL A 40 -39.87 7.70 31.67
N THR A 41 -41.04 7.13 31.41
CA THR A 41 -41.72 7.20 30.10
C THR A 41 -42.98 8.07 30.13
N VAL A 42 -43.48 8.41 31.32
CA VAL A 42 -44.71 9.17 31.50
C VAL A 42 -44.46 10.38 32.40
N GLY A 43 -44.83 11.57 31.92
CA GLY A 43 -44.84 12.80 32.70
C GLY A 43 -46.27 13.25 32.98
N TRP A 44 -46.57 13.59 34.23
CA TRP A 44 -47.92 13.93 34.67
C TRP A 44 -47.90 15.23 35.50
N ILE A 45 -48.50 16.29 34.97
CA ILE A 45 -48.47 17.63 35.56
C ILE A 45 -49.85 17.97 36.12
N CYS A 46 -49.89 18.45 37.36
CA CYS A 46 -51.07 18.96 38.05
C CYS A 46 -50.91 20.46 38.36
N ALA A 47 -52.01 21.21 38.34
CA ALA A 47 -52.01 22.64 38.65
C ALA A 47 -52.13 22.90 40.16
N LEU A 48 -52.88 22.07 40.89
CA LEU A 48 -53.20 22.26 42.30
C LEU A 48 -52.75 21.07 43.16
N SER A 49 -52.43 21.33 44.43
CA SER A 49 -51.91 20.32 45.36
C SER A 49 -52.90 19.16 45.60
N HIS A 50 -54.20 19.43 45.60
CA HIS A 50 -55.22 18.40 45.77
C HIS A 50 -55.41 17.53 44.51
N GLU A 51 -55.03 18.03 43.32
CA GLU A 51 -54.97 17.26 42.07
C GLU A 51 -53.78 16.31 42.07
N LEU A 52 -52.62 16.79 42.54
CA LEU A 52 -51.44 15.93 42.73
C LEU A 52 -51.71 14.85 43.79
N ALA A 53 -52.42 15.18 44.87
CA ALA A 53 -52.77 14.21 45.90
C ALA A 53 -53.67 13.08 45.35
N ALA A 54 -54.69 13.41 44.56
CA ALA A 54 -55.51 12.41 43.87
C ALA A 54 -54.68 11.57 42.87
N SER A 55 -53.85 12.22 42.06
CA SER A 55 -52.99 11.56 41.07
C SER A 55 -51.99 10.60 41.71
N ARG A 56 -51.34 11.03 42.81
CA ARG A 56 -50.41 10.21 43.58
C ARG A 56 -51.10 9.00 44.21
N ALA A 57 -52.35 9.13 44.65
CA ALA A 57 -53.12 8.04 45.23
C ALA A 57 -53.53 6.96 44.19
N MET A 58 -53.47 7.29 42.89
CA MET A 58 -53.73 6.35 41.79
C MET A 58 -52.51 5.48 41.40
N LEU A 59 -51.31 5.80 41.89
CA LEU A 59 -50.09 5.00 41.61
C LEU A 59 -50.19 3.59 42.20
N ASP A 60 -49.75 2.58 41.45
CA ASP A 60 -49.63 1.21 41.96
C ASP A 60 -48.50 1.14 43.00
N THR A 61 -47.33 1.68 42.62
CA THR A 61 -46.14 1.80 43.46
C THR A 61 -45.70 3.26 43.55
N VAL A 62 -45.33 3.72 44.75
CA VAL A 62 -44.71 5.03 44.97
C VAL A 62 -43.25 4.79 45.38
N TYR A 63 -42.30 5.33 44.62
CA TYR A 63 -40.88 5.22 44.92
C TYR A 63 -40.46 6.31 45.95
N GLY A 64 -39.34 6.12 46.66
CA GLY A 64 -38.90 6.85 47.88
C GLY A 64 -38.90 8.40 47.85
N PRO A 65 -38.52 9.07 48.96
CA PRO A 65 -39.09 10.35 49.39
C PRO A 65 -39.02 11.46 48.33
N ALA A 66 -40.19 12.07 48.09
CA ALA A 66 -40.40 13.19 47.18
C ALA A 66 -39.41 14.34 47.44
N GLY A 67 -38.72 14.80 46.39
CA GLY A 67 -37.85 15.99 46.47
C GLY A 67 -36.39 15.80 46.02
N GLN A 68 -36.12 15.00 44.98
CA GLN A 68 -34.78 14.95 44.40
C GLN A 68 -34.54 16.24 43.59
N ILE A 69 -33.71 17.14 44.12
CA ILE A 69 -33.32 18.39 43.45
C ILE A 69 -32.38 18.05 42.29
N VAL A 70 -32.76 18.41 41.07
CA VAL A 70 -31.93 18.25 39.87
C VAL A 70 -31.26 19.59 39.59
N SER A 71 -29.94 19.59 39.37
CA SER A 71 -29.18 20.83 39.17
C SER A 71 -29.73 21.63 37.97
N GLY A 72 -30.31 22.79 38.25
CA GLY A 72 -30.90 23.68 37.25
C GLY A 72 -32.39 23.44 36.97
N ASP A 73 -33.07 22.56 37.70
CA ASP A 73 -34.51 22.34 37.69
C ASP A 73 -35.05 22.45 39.13
N ASP A 74 -35.86 23.47 39.39
CA ASP A 74 -36.39 23.80 40.72
C ASP A 74 -37.68 23.05 41.07
N ASN A 75 -38.14 22.12 40.21
CA ASN A 75 -39.37 21.37 40.43
C ASN A 75 -39.17 20.19 41.39
N MET A 76 -40.20 19.90 42.19
CA MET A 76 -40.24 18.72 43.06
C MET A 76 -41.03 17.59 42.42
N TYR A 77 -40.34 16.51 42.07
CA TYR A 77 -40.95 15.35 41.43
C TYR A 77 -41.32 14.24 42.40
N THR A 78 -42.45 13.59 42.13
CA THR A 78 -42.89 12.32 42.75
C THR A 78 -42.76 11.20 41.73
N PHE A 79 -42.04 10.13 42.08
CA PHE A 79 -41.84 8.96 41.22
C PHE A 79 -42.82 7.84 41.59
N GLY A 80 -43.37 7.18 40.58
CA GLY A 80 -44.24 6.04 40.78
C GLY A 80 -44.40 5.16 39.56
N GLU A 81 -45.29 4.18 39.66
CA GLU A 81 -45.63 3.25 38.59
C GLU A 81 -47.14 3.07 38.48
N ILE A 82 -47.66 3.00 37.24
CA ILE A 82 -49.01 2.49 36.94
C ILE A 82 -48.88 1.51 35.79
N ALA A 83 -49.38 0.29 35.98
CA ALA A 83 -49.46 -0.74 34.94
C ALA A 83 -48.13 -0.97 34.17
N GLY A 84 -46.98 -0.94 34.85
CA GLY A 84 -45.66 -1.11 34.24
C GLY A 84 -45.02 0.15 33.66
N HIS A 85 -45.70 1.31 33.70
CA HIS A 85 -45.14 2.58 33.24
C HIS A 85 -44.47 3.33 34.38
N ASN A 86 -43.19 3.71 34.20
CA ASN A 86 -42.50 4.59 35.13
C ASN A 86 -42.98 6.03 34.94
N ILE A 87 -43.59 6.59 35.99
CA ILE A 87 -44.24 7.89 35.99
C ILE A 87 -43.47 8.87 36.87
N VAL A 88 -43.34 10.09 36.37
CA VAL A 88 -42.97 11.25 37.17
C VAL A 88 -44.13 12.25 37.24
N MET A 89 -44.47 12.68 38.46
CA MET A 89 -45.53 13.66 38.73
C MET A 89 -44.95 14.93 39.34
N THR A 90 -45.53 16.09 39.01
CA THR A 90 -45.23 17.36 39.71
C THR A 90 -46.49 18.22 39.83
N CYS A 91 -46.46 19.16 40.78
CA CYS A 91 -47.47 20.20 40.95
C CYS A 91 -46.84 21.56 40.64
N MET A 92 -47.56 22.40 39.92
CA MET A 92 -47.13 23.77 39.64
C MET A 92 -47.06 24.60 40.93
N SER A 93 -46.11 25.55 41.00
CA SER A 93 -45.95 26.47 42.15
C SER A 93 -46.96 27.61 42.15
N SER A 94 -47.52 27.96 40.99
CA SER A 94 -48.60 28.92 40.80
C SER A 94 -49.41 28.55 39.55
N TYR A 95 -50.69 28.90 39.52
CA TYR A 95 -51.56 28.65 38.36
C TYR A 95 -51.23 29.61 37.20
N GLY A 96 -51.49 29.15 35.98
CA GLY A 96 -51.34 29.94 34.75
C GLY A 96 -50.42 29.32 33.70
N THR A 97 -50.62 29.74 32.45
CA THR A 97 -49.97 29.16 31.26
C THR A 97 -48.44 29.32 31.24
N HIS A 98 -47.89 30.43 31.75
CA HIS A 98 -46.43 30.62 31.80
C HIS A 98 -45.75 29.65 32.75
N THR A 99 -46.27 29.49 33.98
CA THR A 99 -45.74 28.53 34.95
C THR A 99 -45.84 27.10 34.41
N ALA A 100 -46.95 26.78 33.75
CA ALA A 100 -47.14 25.46 33.13
C ALA A 100 -46.05 25.18 32.09
N ALA A 101 -45.76 26.13 31.19
CA ALA A 101 -44.72 26.01 30.17
C ALA A 101 -43.32 25.77 30.76
N THR A 102 -42.96 26.48 31.84
CA THR A 102 -41.68 26.31 32.53
C THR A 102 -41.55 24.91 33.12
N VAL A 103 -42.57 24.45 33.86
CA VAL A 103 -42.60 23.11 34.47
C VAL A 103 -42.50 22.01 33.41
N ALA A 104 -43.19 22.16 32.27
CA ALA A 104 -43.07 21.23 31.15
C ALA A 104 -41.66 21.18 30.56
N THR A 105 -41.06 22.34 30.34
CA THR A 105 -39.73 22.46 29.73
C THR A 105 -38.68 21.81 30.62
N ASP A 106 -38.76 22.07 31.93
CA ASP A 106 -37.89 21.47 32.93
C ASP A 106 -38.09 19.96 33.05
N MET A 107 -39.34 19.50 33.12
CA MET A 107 -39.66 18.06 33.17
C MET A 107 -39.12 17.32 31.94
N ARG A 108 -39.27 17.87 30.73
CA ARG A 108 -38.71 17.22 29.52
C ARG A 108 -37.19 17.21 29.48
N ARG A 109 -36.56 18.27 29.98
CA ARG A 109 -35.10 18.37 30.05
C ARG A 109 -34.54 17.38 31.05
N THR A 110 -35.20 17.23 32.20
CA THR A 110 -34.79 16.31 33.28
C THR A 110 -35.09 14.85 32.94
N PHE A 111 -36.20 14.58 32.25
CA PHE A 111 -36.64 13.23 31.87
C PHE A 111 -36.82 13.13 30.34
N PRO A 112 -35.73 12.95 29.58
CA PRO A 112 -35.76 12.97 28.11
C PRO A 112 -36.55 11.81 27.50
N SER A 113 -36.77 10.73 28.26
CA SER A 113 -37.47 9.52 27.82
C SER A 113 -38.99 9.61 27.93
N ILE A 114 -39.56 10.72 28.40
CA ILE A 114 -41.02 10.90 28.46
C ILE A 114 -41.59 10.86 27.04
N LYS A 115 -42.47 9.89 26.81
CA LYS A 115 -43.22 9.70 25.55
C LYS A 115 -44.69 10.03 25.71
N LEU A 116 -45.22 9.94 26.93
CA LEU A 116 -46.62 10.19 27.26
C LEU A 116 -46.69 11.35 28.25
N GLY A 117 -47.25 12.47 27.82
CA GLY A 117 -47.53 13.61 28.67
C GLY A 117 -48.98 13.64 29.09
N PHE A 118 -49.24 13.93 30.36
CA PHE A 118 -50.57 14.19 30.88
C PHE A 118 -50.61 15.51 31.61
N MET A 119 -51.74 16.18 31.44
CA MET A 119 -52.13 17.28 32.29
C MET A 119 -53.49 16.95 32.88
N VAL A 120 -53.50 16.70 34.19
CA VAL A 120 -54.68 16.18 34.89
C VAL A 120 -55.05 17.13 36.00
N GLY A 121 -56.34 17.42 36.11
CA GLY A 121 -56.83 18.35 37.12
C GLY A 121 -58.31 18.63 36.96
N ILE A 122 -58.76 19.78 37.47
CA ILE A 122 -60.17 20.17 37.43
C ILE A 122 -60.48 21.13 36.27
N GLY A 123 -61.70 21.04 35.77
CA GLY A 123 -62.24 21.87 34.69
C GLY A 123 -63.69 22.27 35.00
N ALA A 124 -64.17 23.31 34.34
CA ALA A 124 -65.58 23.70 34.41
C ALA A 124 -66.29 23.19 33.17
N GLY A 125 -67.31 22.35 33.35
CA GLY A 125 -68.06 21.75 32.26
C GLY A 125 -69.02 22.74 31.62
N ILE A 126 -69.24 22.60 30.32
CA ILE A 126 -70.25 23.37 29.58
C ILE A 126 -71.33 22.41 29.07
N PRO A 127 -72.44 22.23 29.81
CA PRO A 127 -73.48 21.28 29.43
C PRO A 127 -74.19 21.70 28.14
N SER A 128 -74.62 20.71 27.35
CA SER A 128 -75.39 20.89 26.12
C SER A 128 -76.43 19.76 25.97
N PRO A 129 -77.44 19.90 25.08
CA PRO A 129 -78.40 18.83 24.83
C PRO A 129 -77.77 17.53 24.35
N GLU A 130 -76.60 17.61 23.69
CA GLU A 130 -75.85 16.45 23.20
C GLU A 130 -74.86 15.91 24.24
N HIS A 131 -74.40 16.77 25.14
CA HIS A 131 -73.42 16.47 26.19
C HIS A 131 -73.95 16.95 27.54
N ASP A 132 -74.66 16.07 28.25
CA ASP A 132 -75.16 16.31 29.61
C ASP A 132 -74.00 16.26 30.63
N ILE A 133 -73.13 17.27 30.64
CA ILE A 133 -71.93 17.32 31.50
C ILE A 133 -72.33 17.76 32.91
N CYS A 134 -72.11 16.88 33.90
CA CYS A 134 -72.41 17.13 35.31
C CYS A 134 -71.14 17.26 36.16
N LEU A 135 -71.28 17.79 37.39
CA LEU A 135 -70.20 17.80 38.36
C LEU A 135 -69.74 16.37 38.67
N GLY A 136 -68.42 16.16 38.68
CA GLY A 136 -67.79 14.85 38.86
C GLY A 136 -67.54 14.06 37.57
N ASP A 137 -68.15 14.42 36.44
CA ASP A 137 -67.85 13.86 35.12
C ASP A 137 -66.40 14.20 34.70
N VAL A 138 -65.90 13.56 33.64
CA VAL A 138 -64.56 13.78 33.09
C VAL A 138 -64.66 14.24 31.64
N VAL A 139 -63.97 15.32 31.29
CA VAL A 139 -63.77 15.76 29.90
C VAL A 139 -62.32 15.51 29.48
N VAL A 140 -62.15 14.83 28.35
CA VAL A 140 -60.85 14.46 27.78
C VAL A 140 -60.66 15.20 26.46
N SER A 141 -59.53 15.88 26.30
CA SER A 141 -59.24 16.67 25.09
C SER A 141 -59.21 15.77 23.85
N LYS A 142 -60.03 16.07 22.84
CA LYS A 142 -60.09 15.34 21.56
C LYS A 142 -59.77 16.27 20.39
N PRO A 143 -58.71 15.99 19.60
CA PRO A 143 -58.37 16.81 18.43
C PRO A 143 -59.47 16.81 17.38
N THR A 144 -59.67 17.95 16.71
CA THR A 144 -60.53 18.11 15.54
C THR A 144 -59.67 18.40 14.30
N SER A 145 -60.28 18.59 13.12
CA SER A 145 -59.57 19.02 11.91
C SER A 145 -58.81 20.35 12.13
N ASN A 146 -59.36 21.22 12.99
CA ASN A 146 -58.92 22.59 13.18
C ASN A 146 -58.42 22.87 14.62
N SER A 147 -58.10 21.84 15.42
CA SER A 147 -57.57 22.04 16.78
C SER A 147 -56.78 20.83 17.28
N GLY A 148 -55.76 21.08 18.10
CA GLY A 148 -55.00 20.08 18.84
C GLY A 148 -55.81 19.33 19.91
N GLY A 149 -57.05 19.74 20.18
CA GLY A 149 -57.89 19.23 21.28
C GLY A 149 -58.05 20.23 22.42
N VAL A 150 -57.20 21.25 22.45
CA VAL A 150 -57.32 22.42 23.32
C VAL A 150 -57.22 23.69 22.48
N ILE A 151 -58.04 24.69 22.80
CA ILE A 151 -58.05 26.00 22.16
C ILE A 151 -57.54 27.04 23.15
N GLN A 152 -56.55 27.84 22.72
CA GLN A 152 -56.02 28.94 23.52
C GLN A 152 -56.81 30.23 23.30
N TYR A 153 -57.30 30.83 24.39
CA TYR A 153 -57.93 32.16 24.41
C TYR A 153 -57.10 33.14 25.25
N ASP A 154 -57.04 34.41 24.83
CA ASP A 154 -56.43 35.49 25.61
C ASP A 154 -57.51 36.38 26.26
N LEU A 155 -57.64 36.32 27.59
CA LEU A 155 -58.58 37.13 28.36
C LEU A 155 -57.98 38.47 28.84
N GLY A 156 -56.80 38.85 28.32
CA GLY A 156 -56.10 40.09 28.65
C GLY A 156 -56.46 41.30 27.78
N LYS A 157 -57.03 41.10 26.59
CA LYS A 157 -57.48 42.17 25.67
C LYS A 157 -58.93 41.91 25.26
N ILE A 158 -59.86 42.48 26.02
CA ILE A 158 -61.28 42.48 25.64
C ILE A 158 -61.42 43.40 24.43
N SER A 159 -61.92 42.87 23.30
CA SER A 159 -62.27 43.68 22.13
C SER A 159 -63.40 44.66 22.48
N ALA A 160 -63.57 45.75 21.71
CA ALA A 160 -64.56 46.80 22.02
C ALA A 160 -66.03 46.30 22.10
N ASP A 161 -66.30 45.07 21.66
CA ASP A 161 -67.57 44.36 21.67
C ASP A 161 -67.70 43.32 22.81
N GLY A 162 -66.71 43.18 23.70
CA GLY A 162 -66.72 42.22 24.80
C GLY A 162 -66.26 40.80 24.44
N SER A 163 -65.88 40.54 23.19
CA SER A 163 -65.53 39.19 22.71
C SER A 163 -64.06 38.79 23.00
N PHE A 164 -63.83 37.49 23.20
CA PHE A 164 -62.50 36.91 23.43
C PHE A 164 -61.83 36.49 22.12
N GLU A 165 -60.54 36.81 21.95
CA GLU A 165 -59.79 36.46 20.73
C GLU A 165 -59.12 35.09 20.85
N ARG A 166 -59.41 34.19 19.89
CA ARG A 166 -58.74 32.90 19.71
C ARG A 166 -57.32 33.14 19.18
N ARG A 167 -56.28 32.72 19.92
CA ARG A 167 -54.88 33.05 19.59
C ARG A 167 -54.11 32.00 18.78
N GLY A 168 -54.52 30.73 18.73
CA GLY A 168 -53.70 29.74 18.02
C GLY A 168 -54.19 28.31 17.98
N TYR A 169 -53.39 27.47 17.31
CA TYR A 169 -53.51 26.02 17.22
C TYR A 169 -52.39 25.39 18.06
N LEU A 170 -52.75 24.68 19.12
CA LEU A 170 -51.79 23.96 19.98
C LEU A 170 -51.45 22.59 19.37
N ASN A 171 -50.28 22.05 19.71
CA ASN A 171 -49.89 20.70 19.28
C ASN A 171 -50.93 19.64 19.68
N LYS A 172 -51.05 18.59 18.87
CA LYS A 172 -51.90 17.42 19.21
C LYS A 172 -51.24 16.59 20.33
N PRO A 173 -52.04 15.93 21.21
CA PRO A 173 -51.54 14.91 22.11
C PRO A 173 -50.75 13.83 21.36
N PRO A 174 -49.81 13.14 22.03
CA PRO A 174 -49.02 12.06 21.44
C PRO A 174 -49.91 11.05 20.70
N PRO A 175 -49.56 10.63 19.46
CA PRO A 175 -50.39 9.72 18.67
C PRO A 175 -50.74 8.41 19.39
N LEU A 176 -49.87 7.93 20.29
CA LEU A 176 -50.14 6.75 21.10
C LEU A 176 -51.30 6.97 22.07
N LEU A 177 -51.38 8.14 22.73
CA LEU A 177 -52.48 8.47 23.62
C LEU A 177 -53.79 8.63 22.85
N LEU A 178 -53.76 9.22 21.66
CA LEU A 178 -54.96 9.33 20.83
C LEU A 178 -55.52 7.96 20.40
N LYS A 179 -54.64 7.02 20.04
CA LYS A 179 -55.04 5.62 19.76
C LYS A 179 -55.56 4.91 21.00
N ALA A 180 -54.93 5.14 22.16
CA ALA A 180 -55.38 4.57 23.43
C ALA A 180 -56.78 5.08 23.81
N VAL A 181 -57.03 6.38 23.65
CA VAL A 181 -58.34 6.99 23.86
C VAL A 181 -59.39 6.41 22.90
N GLN A 182 -59.07 6.25 21.61
CA GLN A 182 -59.98 5.60 20.64
C GLN A 182 -60.28 4.14 21.02
N ASN A 183 -59.27 3.38 21.45
CA ASN A 183 -59.46 2.00 21.90
C ASN A 183 -60.31 1.92 23.17
N LEU A 184 -60.10 2.86 24.12
CA LEU A 184 -60.86 2.91 25.36
C LEU A 184 -62.31 3.33 25.10
N GLN A 185 -62.55 4.30 24.21
CA GLN A 185 -63.88 4.68 23.73
C GLN A 185 -64.64 3.47 23.15
N SER A 186 -64.00 2.72 22.25
CA SER A 186 -64.60 1.53 21.64
C SER A 186 -64.92 0.45 22.69
N ARG A 187 -64.08 0.31 23.73
CA ARG A 187 -64.34 -0.61 24.84
C ARG A 187 -65.55 -0.16 25.67
N HIS A 188 -65.67 1.14 25.93
CA HIS A 188 -66.79 1.72 26.69
C HIS A 188 -68.14 1.64 25.96
N GLU A 189 -68.17 1.33 24.66
CA GLU A 189 -69.41 0.99 23.96
C GLU A 189 -69.98 -0.38 24.38
N HIS A 190 -69.14 -1.28 24.91
CA HIS A 190 -69.51 -2.67 25.22
C HIS A 190 -69.26 -3.07 26.68
N GLU A 191 -68.46 -2.31 27.43
CA GLU A 191 -68.09 -2.56 28.83
C GLU A 191 -68.21 -1.28 29.67
N GLU A 192 -68.56 -1.41 30.95
CA GLU A 192 -68.54 -0.24 31.87
C GLU A 192 -67.11 0.23 32.16
N SER A 193 -66.93 1.55 32.31
CA SER A 193 -65.64 2.14 32.70
C SER A 193 -65.20 1.70 34.10
N ARG A 194 -63.89 1.49 34.26
CA ARG A 194 -63.25 1.13 35.53
C ARG A 194 -62.95 2.33 36.43
N MET A 195 -63.27 3.55 36.02
CA MET A 195 -63.06 4.75 36.86
C MET A 195 -63.67 4.59 38.26
N GLN A 196 -64.90 4.07 38.35
CA GLN A 196 -65.54 3.85 39.65
C GLN A 196 -64.79 2.84 40.52
N TYR A 197 -64.28 1.78 39.88
CA TYR A 197 -63.44 0.79 40.56
C TYR A 197 -62.15 1.44 41.08
N HIS A 198 -61.46 2.24 40.28
CA HIS A 198 -60.24 2.93 40.71
C HIS A 198 -60.50 3.96 41.83
N LEU A 199 -61.61 4.71 41.76
CA LEU A 199 -62.03 5.63 42.82
C LEU A 199 -62.28 4.89 44.14
N GLN A 200 -63.02 3.79 44.10
CA GLN A 200 -63.28 2.97 45.29
C GLN A 200 -61.96 2.39 45.86
N GLN A 201 -61.09 1.84 45.00
CA GLN A 201 -59.79 1.32 45.43
C GLN A 201 -58.90 2.39 46.06
N MET A 202 -58.91 3.61 45.52
CA MET A 202 -58.18 4.75 46.09
C MET A 202 -58.66 5.06 47.52
N LEU A 203 -59.98 5.12 47.73
CA LEU A 203 -60.61 5.42 49.02
C LEU A 203 -60.49 4.26 50.04
N GLU A 204 -60.39 3.03 49.55
CA GLU A 204 -60.09 1.84 50.37
C GLU A 204 -58.64 1.84 50.83
N ARG A 205 -57.70 2.12 49.92
CA ARG A 205 -56.25 2.14 50.19
C ARG A 205 -55.84 3.31 51.08
N PHE A 206 -56.50 4.46 50.95
CA PHE A 206 -56.20 5.67 51.70
C PHE A 206 -57.44 6.18 52.44
N PRO A 207 -57.77 5.62 53.62
CA PRO A 207 -58.97 6.01 54.37
C PRO A 207 -59.05 7.51 54.70
N ILE A 208 -57.91 8.19 54.87
CA ILE A 208 -57.83 9.63 55.12
C ILE A 208 -58.43 10.48 54.00
N LEU A 209 -58.52 9.94 52.77
CA LEU A 209 -59.10 10.67 51.64
C LEU A 209 -60.63 10.55 51.58
N ARG A 210 -61.27 9.66 52.35
CA ARG A 210 -62.73 9.41 52.25
C ARG A 210 -63.59 10.64 52.52
N ASP A 211 -63.24 11.45 53.50
CA ASP A 211 -64.09 12.57 53.90
C ASP A 211 -64.08 13.70 52.86
N GLU A 212 -62.95 13.88 52.15
CA GLU A 212 -62.73 15.01 51.25
C GLU A 212 -62.76 14.66 49.76
N TYR A 213 -62.55 13.39 49.38
CA TYR A 213 -62.51 12.91 47.99
C TYR A 213 -63.70 12.01 47.62
N SER A 214 -64.67 11.82 48.51
CA SER A 214 -65.94 11.18 48.15
C SER A 214 -66.86 12.16 47.42
N MET A 215 -67.81 11.64 46.65
CA MET A 215 -68.82 12.45 45.96
C MET A 215 -69.64 13.27 46.99
N PRO A 216 -69.76 14.60 46.83
CA PRO A 216 -70.57 15.41 47.74
C PRO A 216 -72.06 15.06 47.67
N ALA A 217 -72.72 14.95 48.83
CA ALA A 217 -74.17 14.76 48.94
C ALA A 217 -74.94 16.08 48.70
N THR A 218 -74.83 16.66 47.51
CA THR A 218 -75.46 17.94 47.14
C THR A 218 -76.37 17.82 45.91
N GLU A 219 -77.43 18.62 45.84
CA GLU A 219 -78.48 18.62 44.78
C GLU A 219 -77.99 18.92 43.34
N ARG A 220 -76.70 19.18 43.14
CA ARG A 220 -76.11 19.56 41.83
C ARG A 220 -75.39 18.43 41.10
N GLY A 221 -75.40 17.21 41.64
CA GLY A 221 -74.93 16.01 40.95
C GLY A 221 -76.02 15.38 40.08
N ARG A 222 -75.64 14.49 39.15
CA ARG A 222 -76.62 13.72 38.36
C ARG A 222 -77.44 12.81 39.28
N THR A 223 -78.73 12.66 39.03
CA THR A 223 -79.60 11.71 39.72
C THR A 223 -80.09 10.62 38.76
N THR A 224 -80.28 9.41 39.29
CA THR A 224 -80.94 8.30 38.60
C THR A 224 -82.43 8.59 38.44
N SER A 225 -83.13 7.82 37.59
CA SER A 225 -84.59 7.93 37.38
C SER A 225 -85.41 7.86 38.68
N ASP A 226 -84.83 7.26 39.72
CA ASP A 226 -85.46 7.01 41.02
C ASP A 226 -85.10 8.09 42.06
N GLY A 227 -84.44 9.19 41.64
CA GLY A 227 -84.09 10.33 42.48
C GLY A 227 -82.87 10.11 43.39
N GLN A 228 -82.18 8.97 43.29
CA GLN A 228 -80.92 8.74 44.00
C GLN A 228 -79.73 9.36 43.26
N PRO A 229 -78.67 9.83 43.96
CA PRO A 229 -77.46 10.34 43.32
C PRO A 229 -76.83 9.28 42.41
N ASP A 230 -76.62 9.61 41.14
CA ASP A 230 -75.86 8.78 40.20
C ASP A 230 -74.37 8.91 40.56
N LEU A 231 -73.86 7.87 41.22
CA LEU A 231 -72.48 7.81 41.69
C LEU A 231 -71.47 7.57 40.56
N LYS A 232 -71.92 7.36 39.31
CA LYS A 232 -71.03 7.01 38.19
C LYS A 232 -70.63 8.25 37.39
N PRO A 233 -69.35 8.67 37.42
CA PRO A 233 -68.85 9.73 36.54
C PRO A 233 -68.87 9.30 35.07
N ARG A 234 -69.37 10.15 34.17
CA ARG A 234 -69.35 9.93 32.71
C ARG A 234 -68.13 10.57 32.07
N ILE A 235 -67.73 10.03 30.93
CA ILE A 235 -66.57 10.50 30.16
C ILE A 235 -67.05 11.16 28.88
N HIS A 236 -66.64 12.40 28.67
CA HIS A 236 -66.96 13.22 27.50
C HIS A 236 -65.67 13.54 26.74
N TYR A 237 -65.74 13.56 25.42
CA TYR A 237 -64.56 13.75 24.57
C TYR A 237 -64.76 14.89 23.58
N GLY A 238 -64.04 15.98 23.76
CA GLY A 238 -64.23 17.16 22.91
C GLY A 238 -63.18 18.24 23.14
N LEU A 239 -63.48 19.45 22.69
CA LEU A 239 -62.57 20.57 22.77
C LEU A 239 -62.57 21.18 24.18
N ILE A 240 -61.38 21.48 24.69
CA ILE A 240 -61.19 22.17 25.97
C ILE A 240 -60.66 23.58 25.67
N ALA A 241 -61.25 24.62 26.25
CA ALA A 241 -60.73 25.97 26.15
C ALA A 241 -59.82 26.30 27.33
N SER A 242 -58.66 26.87 27.02
CA SER A 242 -57.61 27.22 27.96
C SER A 242 -57.36 28.72 27.95
N GLY A 243 -57.40 29.37 29.12
CA GLY A 243 -57.26 30.82 29.22
C GLY A 243 -56.58 31.31 30.49
N ASN A 244 -56.09 32.56 30.48
CA ASN A 244 -55.39 33.19 31.60
C ASN A 244 -56.30 33.78 32.71
N LYS A 245 -57.64 33.66 32.59
CA LYS A 245 -58.64 34.07 33.60
C LYS A 245 -59.83 33.11 33.64
N VAL A 246 -60.44 32.96 34.82
CA VAL A 246 -61.68 32.19 35.00
C VAL A 246 -62.84 32.88 34.28
N ILE A 247 -63.58 32.13 33.43
CA ILE A 247 -64.81 32.61 32.79
C ILE A 247 -66.02 32.21 33.65
N ALA A 248 -66.48 33.14 34.49
CA ALA A 248 -67.64 32.94 35.37
C ALA A 248 -68.99 33.37 34.74
N ASN A 249 -68.98 33.95 33.53
CA ASN A 249 -70.18 34.44 32.86
C ASN A 249 -70.84 33.33 32.01
N THR A 250 -72.11 33.03 32.30
CA THR A 250 -72.91 32.02 31.58
C THR A 250 -73.07 32.32 30.09
N GLU A 251 -73.32 33.57 29.70
CA GLU A 251 -73.48 33.95 28.28
C GLU A 251 -72.20 33.71 27.48
N GLU A 252 -71.04 33.96 28.08
CA GLU A 252 -69.75 33.73 27.43
C GLU A 252 -69.44 32.25 27.28
N ARG A 253 -69.83 31.40 28.25
CA ARG A 253 -69.73 29.95 28.12
C ARG A 253 -70.61 29.43 26.98
N ASP A 254 -71.84 29.94 26.89
CA ASP A 254 -72.76 29.57 25.82
C ASP A 254 -72.20 29.99 24.45
N ARG A 255 -71.54 31.15 24.35
CA ARG A 255 -70.86 31.57 23.12
C ARG A 255 -69.71 30.64 22.73
N LEU A 256 -68.86 30.24 23.67
CA LEU A 256 -67.76 29.30 23.40
C LEU A 256 -68.28 27.92 22.95
N ARG A 257 -69.38 27.45 23.54
CA ARG A 257 -70.08 26.24 23.09
C ARG A 257 -70.62 26.38 21.68
N ILE A 258 -71.35 27.46 21.38
CA ILE A 258 -72.00 27.66 20.07
C ILE A 258 -70.97 27.86 18.95
N ASN A 259 -69.91 28.62 19.21
CA ASN A 259 -68.96 29.01 18.16
C ASN A 259 -67.86 27.98 17.93
N ASP A 260 -67.37 27.33 19.00
CA ASP A 260 -66.15 26.51 18.96
C ASP A 260 -66.36 25.07 19.48
N ASP A 261 -67.60 24.67 19.84
CA ASP A 261 -67.94 23.33 20.35
C ASP A 261 -67.10 22.91 21.59
N VAL A 262 -66.86 23.88 22.47
CA VAL A 262 -66.09 23.68 23.70
C VAL A 262 -66.94 22.99 24.76
N LEU A 263 -66.40 21.92 25.36
CA LEU A 263 -67.05 21.13 26.42
C LEU A 263 -66.55 21.47 27.83
N CYS A 264 -65.34 22.04 27.95
CA CYS A 264 -64.70 22.30 29.23
C CYS A 264 -63.83 23.55 29.18
N LEU A 265 -63.81 24.30 30.29
CA LEU A 265 -62.90 25.43 30.53
C LEU A 265 -61.84 25.08 31.58
N GLU A 266 -60.60 25.46 31.32
CA GLU A 266 -59.47 25.34 32.26
C GLU A 266 -58.45 26.47 32.02
N MET A 267 -57.36 26.54 32.80
CA MET A 267 -56.51 27.74 32.85
C MET A 267 -55.01 27.54 32.57
N GLU A 268 -54.53 26.33 32.34
CA GLU A 268 -53.09 26.05 32.30
C GLU A 268 -52.63 25.28 31.04
N ALA A 269 -53.50 24.53 30.35
CA ALA A 269 -53.08 23.60 29.30
C ALA A 269 -52.44 24.24 28.08
N ALA A 270 -52.88 25.44 27.69
CA ALA A 270 -52.29 26.17 26.58
C ALA A 270 -50.81 26.48 26.79
N GLY A 271 -50.35 26.60 28.04
CA GLY A 271 -48.92 26.78 28.34
C GLY A 271 -48.07 25.55 28.06
N LEU A 272 -48.66 24.35 28.20
CA LEU A 272 -47.95 23.08 28.14
C LEU A 272 -47.88 22.56 26.72
N MET A 273 -48.98 22.59 25.96
CA MET A 273 -49.09 21.78 24.74
C MET A 273 -48.05 22.10 23.65
N ASP A 274 -47.56 23.34 23.56
CA ASP A 274 -46.50 23.70 22.60
C ASP A 274 -45.13 23.13 22.97
N THR A 275 -44.84 22.98 24.26
CA THR A 275 -43.53 22.52 24.78
C THR A 275 -43.56 21.08 25.29
N PHE A 276 -44.73 20.54 25.60
CA PHE A 276 -45.00 19.23 26.17
C PHE A 276 -46.30 18.70 25.59
N ALA A 277 -46.20 17.92 24.52
CA ALA A 277 -47.37 17.29 23.91
C ALA A 277 -48.03 16.35 24.94
N CYS A 278 -49.17 16.76 25.47
CA CYS A 278 -49.89 16.04 26.51
C CYS A 278 -51.36 15.84 26.17
N LEU A 279 -51.97 14.82 26.77
CA LEU A 279 -53.42 14.69 26.83
C LEU A 279 -53.95 15.47 28.04
N VAL A 280 -54.97 16.29 27.84
CA VAL A 280 -55.59 17.09 28.90
C VAL A 280 -56.84 16.37 29.39
N VAL A 281 -56.87 16.08 30.68
CA VAL A 281 -57.95 15.34 31.35
C VAL A 281 -58.48 16.20 32.49
N ARG A 282 -59.75 16.59 32.40
CA ARG A 282 -60.38 17.50 33.36
C ARG A 282 -61.57 16.84 34.03
N GLY A 283 -61.52 16.74 35.35
CA GLY A 283 -62.69 16.40 36.15
C GLY A 283 -63.53 17.64 36.39
N ILE A 284 -64.84 17.52 36.24
CA ILE A 284 -65.73 18.67 36.25
C ILE A 284 -66.07 19.10 37.67
N SER A 285 -65.75 20.35 38.01
CA SER A 285 -66.08 20.98 39.28
C SER A 285 -66.80 22.32 39.08
N ASP A 286 -67.32 22.86 40.18
CA ASP A 286 -68.10 24.10 40.22
C ASP A 286 -67.23 25.36 40.30
N PHE A 287 -65.91 25.27 40.08
CA PHE A 287 -64.98 26.36 40.36
C PHE A 287 -65.22 27.65 39.56
N ALA A 288 -65.81 27.51 38.37
CA ALA A 288 -66.14 28.64 37.53
C ALA A 288 -67.56 29.16 37.82
N ASP A 289 -68.43 28.41 38.51
CA ASP A 289 -69.82 28.79 38.71
C ASP A 289 -69.98 30.02 39.60
N ALA A 290 -71.04 30.79 39.36
CA ALA A 290 -71.37 31.98 40.14
C ALA A 290 -71.58 31.66 41.63
N GLU A 291 -72.04 30.44 41.94
CA GLU A 291 -72.31 29.93 43.29
C GLU A 291 -71.41 28.74 43.65
N LYS A 292 -70.09 28.89 43.45
CA LYS A 292 -69.09 27.87 43.80
C LYS A 292 -68.99 27.61 45.31
N ASN A 293 -68.78 26.35 45.69
CA ASN A 293 -68.59 25.93 47.09
C ASN A 293 -67.34 25.07 47.33
N ASP A 294 -66.53 24.84 46.29
CA ASP A 294 -65.27 24.09 46.27
C ASP A 294 -65.34 22.61 46.73
N LYS A 295 -66.52 22.12 47.14
CA LYS A 295 -66.70 20.74 47.64
C LYS A 295 -66.48 19.70 46.55
N TRP A 296 -66.71 20.06 45.29
CA TRP A 296 -66.57 19.17 44.15
C TRP A 296 -65.14 19.07 43.61
N GLN A 297 -64.23 20.01 43.95
CA GLN A 297 -62.88 20.06 43.36
C GLN A 297 -62.09 18.77 43.59
N ARG A 298 -62.13 18.23 44.81
CA ARG A 298 -61.36 17.03 45.18
C ARG A 298 -61.91 15.77 44.54
N TYR A 299 -63.23 15.57 44.56
CA TYR A 299 -63.86 14.46 43.86
C TYR A 299 -63.61 14.54 42.35
N ALA A 300 -63.77 15.72 41.74
CA ALA A 300 -63.48 15.94 40.32
C ALA A 300 -62.02 15.61 39.97
N ALA A 301 -61.06 16.07 40.78
CA ALA A 301 -59.65 15.74 40.61
C ALA A 301 -59.40 14.22 40.69
N ALA A 302 -60.08 13.51 41.59
CA ALA A 302 -60.02 12.06 41.68
C ALA A 302 -60.62 11.37 40.45
N SER A 303 -61.76 11.86 39.93
CA SER A 303 -62.36 11.34 38.69
C SER A 303 -61.41 11.47 37.50
N ALA A 304 -60.75 12.63 37.36
CA ALA A 304 -59.76 12.87 36.30
C ALA A 304 -58.54 11.94 36.42
N ALA A 305 -58.04 11.74 37.64
CA ALA A 305 -56.93 10.83 37.91
C ALA A 305 -57.31 9.36 37.68
N ALA A 306 -58.54 8.96 38.03
CA ALA A 306 -59.08 7.62 37.79
C ALA A 306 -59.17 7.31 36.29
N TYR A 307 -59.64 8.25 35.48
CA TYR A 307 -59.63 8.12 34.02
C TYR A 307 -58.21 7.92 33.48
N THR A 308 -57.27 8.76 33.92
CA THR A 308 -55.88 8.69 33.46
C THR A 308 -55.23 7.34 33.83
N LYS A 309 -55.55 6.78 35.01
CA LYS A 309 -55.13 5.43 35.39
C LYS A 309 -55.71 4.36 34.46
N GLU A 310 -57.02 4.36 34.24
CA GLU A 310 -57.68 3.40 33.34
C GLU A 310 -57.11 3.48 31.91
N LEU A 311 -56.81 4.70 31.44
CA LEU A 311 -56.18 4.92 30.15
C LEU A 311 -54.76 4.35 30.10
N LEU A 312 -53.94 4.55 31.13
CA LEU A 312 -52.59 3.97 31.20
C LEU A 312 -52.61 2.44 31.26
N GLU A 313 -53.56 1.83 31.95
CA GLU A 313 -53.78 0.37 31.95
C GLU A 313 -54.15 -0.17 30.56
N SER A 314 -54.80 0.65 29.72
CA SER A 314 -55.14 0.30 28.33
C SER A 314 -53.94 0.39 27.38
N VAL A 315 -52.86 1.06 27.77
CA VAL A 315 -51.63 1.19 26.99
C VAL A 315 -50.65 0.12 27.46
N SER A 316 -50.33 -0.85 26.59
CA SER A 316 -49.29 -1.84 26.89
C SER A 316 -48.01 -1.13 27.34
N SER A 317 -47.52 -1.45 28.54
CA SER A 317 -46.25 -0.94 29.01
C SER A 317 -45.18 -1.26 27.98
N MET A 318 -44.48 -0.24 27.52
CA MET A 318 -43.24 -0.42 26.77
C MET A 318 -42.13 -0.84 27.76
N THR A 319 -42.43 -1.82 28.63
CA THR A 319 -41.46 -2.65 29.36
C THR A 319 -40.93 -3.78 28.48
N GLY A 320 -41.18 -3.69 27.18
CA GLY A 320 -40.11 -3.99 26.26
C GLY A 320 -38.99 -3.00 26.55
N THR A 321 -38.06 -3.38 27.44
CA THR A 321 -36.66 -3.22 27.06
C THR A 321 -36.61 -3.67 25.61
N THR A 322 -36.59 -2.72 24.67
CA THR A 322 -35.86 -2.96 23.45
C THR A 322 -34.45 -3.17 23.95
N SER A 323 -34.15 -4.41 24.34
CA SER A 323 -32.84 -4.95 24.13
C SER A 323 -32.63 -4.72 22.63
N ILE A 324 -32.03 -3.58 22.31
CA ILE A 324 -31.05 -3.54 21.25
C ILE A 324 -30.29 -4.86 21.45
N PRO A 325 -30.31 -5.78 20.47
CA PRO A 325 -29.60 -7.05 20.60
C PRO A 325 -28.23 -6.73 21.21
N ARG A 326 -27.87 -7.40 22.32
CA ARG A 326 -26.66 -7.05 23.09
C ARG A 326 -25.41 -6.94 22.21
N SER A 327 -25.43 -7.58 21.05
CA SER A 327 -24.60 -7.26 19.89
C SER A 327 -25.40 -7.27 18.58
N ILE A 328 -25.18 -6.29 17.72
CA ILE A 328 -25.68 -6.29 16.34
C ILE A 328 -24.50 -6.51 15.38
N SER A 329 -24.73 -7.30 14.33
CA SER A 329 -23.73 -7.50 13.27
C SER A 329 -24.27 -7.14 11.91
N THR A 330 -23.54 -6.30 11.17
CA THR A 330 -23.71 -6.12 9.72
C THR A 330 -22.75 -6.99 8.90
N LEU A 331 -21.88 -7.78 9.54
CA LEU A 331 -21.08 -8.77 8.81
C LEU A 331 -21.99 -9.85 8.19
N HIS A 332 -22.10 -9.83 6.86
CA HIS A 332 -22.86 -10.80 6.05
C HIS A 332 -21.98 -11.89 5.44
N LEU A 333 -20.65 -11.73 5.51
CA LEU A 333 -19.69 -12.64 4.88
C LEU A 333 -19.43 -13.87 5.76
N PRO A 334 -19.58 -15.10 5.21
CA PRO A 334 -19.36 -16.31 5.97
C PRO A 334 -17.88 -16.49 6.32
N ARG A 335 -17.61 -17.18 7.43
CA ARG A 335 -16.25 -17.53 7.84
C ARG A 335 -15.64 -18.52 6.82
N ASP A 336 -14.36 -18.38 6.50
CA ASP A 336 -13.64 -19.37 5.70
C ASP A 336 -13.15 -20.52 6.59
N GLU A 337 -13.80 -21.69 6.52
CA GLU A 337 -13.36 -22.90 7.22
C GLU A 337 -11.96 -23.36 6.80
N ASN A 338 -11.54 -22.98 5.59
CA ASN A 338 -10.21 -23.25 5.04
C ASN A 338 -9.24 -22.08 5.21
N PHE A 339 -9.51 -21.13 6.12
CA PHE A 339 -8.53 -20.10 6.47
C PHE A 339 -7.21 -20.74 6.93
N VAL A 340 -6.08 -20.13 6.55
CA VAL A 340 -4.74 -20.66 6.83
C VAL A 340 -3.82 -19.54 7.30
N GLY A 341 -3.24 -19.74 8.48
CA GLY A 341 -2.14 -18.92 8.98
C GLY A 341 -2.55 -17.48 9.33
N ARG A 342 -1.60 -16.55 9.18
CA ARG A 342 -1.73 -15.10 9.47
C ARG A 342 -1.92 -14.74 10.95
N GLU A 343 -1.54 -15.63 11.85
CA GLU A 343 -1.60 -15.37 13.30
C GLU A 343 -0.76 -14.16 13.71
N ALA A 344 0.41 -13.97 13.10
CA ALA A 344 1.23 -12.78 13.33
C ALA A 344 0.48 -11.49 12.99
N ALA A 345 -0.16 -11.42 11.82
CA ALA A 345 -0.92 -10.24 11.43
C ALA A 345 -2.15 -9.99 12.33
N ILE A 346 -2.78 -11.06 12.82
CA ILE A 346 -3.90 -10.95 13.78
C ILE A 346 -3.40 -10.43 15.13
N GLU A 347 -2.21 -10.83 15.56
CA GLU A 347 -1.59 -10.33 16.78
C GLU A 347 -1.15 -8.86 16.63
N ASP A 348 -0.58 -8.50 15.49
CA ASP A 348 -0.22 -7.12 15.15
C ASP A 348 -1.45 -6.18 15.19
N ILE A 349 -2.63 -6.67 14.77
CA ILE A 349 -3.90 -5.91 14.88
C ILE A 349 -4.22 -5.61 16.34
N LYS A 350 -4.07 -6.59 17.24
CA LYS A 350 -4.32 -6.40 18.67
C LYS A 350 -3.32 -5.41 19.26
N GLU A 351 -2.04 -5.55 18.92
CA GLU A 351 -0.99 -4.62 19.37
C GLU A 351 -1.25 -3.20 18.88
N ALA A 352 -1.67 -3.01 17.62
CA ALA A 352 -2.03 -1.69 17.09
C ALA A 352 -3.20 -1.04 17.86
N PHE A 353 -4.21 -1.83 18.27
CA PHE A 353 -5.27 -1.33 19.14
C PHE A 353 -4.78 -0.97 20.56
N GLU A 354 -3.75 -1.65 21.06
CA GLU A 354 -3.13 -1.32 22.35
C GLU A 354 -2.25 -0.07 22.29
N ILE A 355 -1.55 0.17 21.18
CA ILE A 355 -0.78 1.40 20.94
C ILE A 355 -1.72 2.61 20.91
N SER A 356 -2.90 2.45 20.30
CA SER A 356 -3.89 3.51 20.11
C SER A 356 -5.02 3.51 21.15
N LYS A 357 -4.75 3.14 22.42
CA LYS A 357 -5.77 2.96 23.48
C LYS A 357 -6.81 4.07 23.64
N SER A 358 -6.46 5.33 23.38
CA SER A 358 -7.39 6.47 23.48
C SER A 358 -8.41 6.53 22.35
N CYS A 359 -8.06 6.04 21.16
CA CYS A 359 -8.93 5.86 20.01
C CYS A 359 -8.43 4.64 19.21
N PRO A 360 -8.87 3.42 19.58
CA PRO A 360 -8.31 2.19 19.05
C PRO A 360 -8.51 2.07 17.53
N ARG A 361 -7.41 2.17 16.78
CA ARG A 361 -7.42 2.07 15.32
C ARG A 361 -6.26 1.20 14.84
N ALA A 362 -6.54 0.36 13.85
CA ALA A 362 -5.55 -0.45 13.17
C ALA A 362 -5.81 -0.43 11.66
N ALA A 363 -4.76 -0.45 10.86
CA ALA A 363 -4.90 -0.50 9.40
C ALA A 363 -4.05 -1.62 8.79
N LEU A 364 -4.69 -2.56 8.12
CA LEU A 364 -4.03 -3.56 7.28
C LEU A 364 -3.79 -2.96 5.89
N VAL A 365 -2.52 -2.77 5.55
CA VAL A 365 -2.08 -2.24 4.26
C VAL A 365 -1.28 -3.28 3.51
N GLY A 366 -1.47 -3.37 2.19
CA GLY A 366 -0.63 -4.23 1.37
C GLY A 366 -1.20 -4.53 0.00
N LEU A 367 -0.51 -5.43 -0.69
CA LEU A 367 -0.77 -5.82 -2.07
C LEU A 367 -2.24 -6.31 -2.28
N GLY A 368 -2.89 -5.98 -3.40
CA GLY A 368 -4.16 -6.57 -3.83
C GLY A 368 -4.10 -8.10 -3.88
N GLY A 369 -5.10 -8.77 -3.29
CA GLY A 369 -5.13 -10.23 -3.21
C GLY A 369 -4.26 -10.87 -2.11
N VAL A 370 -3.52 -10.09 -1.33
CA VAL A 370 -2.65 -10.61 -0.23
C VAL A 370 -3.42 -11.13 0.99
N GLY A 371 -4.73 -10.89 1.05
CA GLY A 371 -5.64 -11.45 2.07
C GLY A 371 -6.11 -10.49 3.17
N LYS A 372 -5.95 -9.17 3.00
CA LYS A 372 -6.38 -8.15 4.00
C LYS A 372 -7.84 -8.33 4.44
N THR A 373 -8.77 -8.36 3.47
CA THR A 373 -10.20 -8.54 3.71
C THR A 373 -10.50 -9.88 4.40
N GLN A 374 -9.82 -10.96 3.99
CA GLN A 374 -9.96 -12.28 4.63
C GLN A 374 -9.47 -12.29 6.09
N ILE A 375 -8.37 -11.60 6.40
CA ILE A 375 -7.88 -11.44 7.78
C ILE A 375 -8.88 -10.61 8.60
N ALA A 376 -9.42 -9.54 8.04
CA ALA A 376 -10.43 -8.72 8.72
C ALA A 376 -11.72 -9.51 9.02
N ILE A 377 -12.18 -10.34 8.08
CA ILE A 377 -13.32 -11.26 8.28
C ILE A 377 -13.01 -12.28 9.39
N GLU A 378 -11.84 -12.93 9.36
CA GLU A 378 -11.46 -13.90 10.40
C GLU A 378 -11.33 -13.23 11.76
N TYR A 379 -10.74 -12.03 11.84
CA TYR A 379 -10.67 -11.24 13.06
C TYR A 379 -12.07 -10.92 13.61
N ALA A 380 -13.00 -10.50 12.75
CA ALA A 380 -14.38 -10.24 13.13
C ALA A 380 -15.06 -11.46 13.74
N HIS A 381 -14.91 -12.63 13.12
CA HIS A 381 -15.48 -13.89 13.63
C HIS A 381 -14.83 -14.31 14.95
N ARG A 382 -13.51 -14.11 15.13
CA ARG A 382 -12.80 -14.39 16.39
C ARG A 382 -13.31 -13.49 17.52
N ILE A 383 -13.40 -12.18 17.29
CA ILE A 383 -13.93 -11.21 18.26
C ILE A 383 -15.37 -11.54 18.63
N ARG A 384 -16.21 -11.93 17.66
CA ARG A 384 -17.59 -12.30 17.92
C ARG A 384 -17.72 -13.54 18.81
N ASN A 385 -16.85 -14.52 18.61
CA ASN A 385 -16.83 -15.75 19.41
C ASN A 385 -16.27 -15.52 20.81
N GLU A 386 -15.27 -14.66 20.95
CA GLU A 386 -14.62 -14.33 22.22
C GLU A 386 -15.44 -13.35 23.06
N PHE A 387 -16.06 -12.35 22.41
CA PHE A 387 -16.86 -11.30 23.04
C PHE A 387 -18.25 -11.18 22.37
N PRO A 388 -19.22 -12.04 22.74
CA PRO A 388 -20.55 -12.07 22.11
C PRO A 388 -21.36 -10.77 22.26
N ASP A 389 -21.01 -9.90 23.21
CA ASP A 389 -21.67 -8.62 23.46
C ASP A 389 -21.09 -7.44 22.64
N VAL A 390 -20.11 -7.69 21.75
CA VAL A 390 -19.54 -6.66 20.86
C VAL A 390 -20.33 -6.56 19.56
N SER A 391 -20.79 -5.35 19.21
CA SER A 391 -21.42 -5.11 17.91
C SER A 391 -20.38 -4.98 16.79
N ILE A 392 -20.59 -5.63 15.65
CA ILE A 392 -19.63 -5.66 14.53
C ILE A 392 -20.26 -5.05 13.28
N PHE A 393 -19.68 -3.96 12.81
CA PHE A 393 -20.17 -3.22 11.65
C PHE A 393 -19.18 -3.33 10.49
N TRP A 394 -19.58 -4.02 9.43
CA TRP A 394 -18.88 -4.02 8.15
C TRP A 394 -19.29 -2.80 7.32
N VAL A 395 -18.32 -1.98 6.93
CA VAL A 395 -18.51 -0.75 6.16
C VAL A 395 -17.67 -0.80 4.90
N ASN A 396 -18.29 -0.58 3.74
CA ASN A 396 -17.57 -0.51 2.48
C ASN A 396 -17.03 0.92 2.23
N GLY A 397 -15.71 1.05 2.20
CA GLY A 397 -14.98 2.31 1.98
C GLY A 397 -14.57 2.56 0.53
N SER A 398 -15.03 1.77 -0.45
CA SER A 398 -14.57 1.89 -1.85
C SER A 398 -15.14 3.11 -2.57
N SER A 399 -16.32 3.60 -2.19
CA SER A 399 -16.95 4.80 -2.78
C SER A 399 -17.91 5.47 -1.80
N PRO A 400 -18.22 6.78 -1.99
CA PRO A 400 -19.19 7.49 -1.16
C PRO A 400 -20.58 6.84 -1.11
N VAL A 401 -21.04 6.29 -2.23
CA VAL A 401 -22.35 5.64 -2.35
C VAL A 401 -22.41 4.38 -1.48
N ARG A 402 -21.40 3.51 -1.60
CA ARG A 402 -21.36 2.25 -0.82
C ARG A 402 -21.13 2.49 0.67
N PHE A 403 -20.40 3.55 1.01
CA PHE A 403 -20.24 3.98 2.40
C PHE A 403 -21.58 4.42 3.01
N LEU A 404 -22.34 5.24 2.27
CA LEU A 404 -23.68 5.65 2.68
C LEU A 404 -24.62 4.46 2.83
N GLU A 405 -24.66 3.55 1.85
CA GLU A 405 -25.45 2.30 1.92
C GLU A 405 -25.11 1.46 3.16
N SER A 406 -23.82 1.38 3.51
CA SER A 406 -23.36 0.68 4.71
C SER A 406 -23.89 1.34 5.99
N TYR A 407 -23.81 2.67 6.10
CA TYR A 407 -24.34 3.42 7.25
C TYR A 407 -25.87 3.36 7.34
N THR A 408 -26.57 3.43 6.21
CA THR A 408 -28.03 3.23 6.16
C THR A 408 -28.39 1.83 6.66
N THR A 409 -27.63 0.80 6.27
CA THR A 409 -27.83 -0.58 6.75
C THR A 409 -27.61 -0.70 8.27
N ILE A 410 -26.58 -0.03 8.79
CA ILE A 410 -26.30 0.06 10.23
C ILE A 410 -27.48 0.70 10.97
N ALA A 411 -27.94 1.87 10.50
CA ALA A 411 -29.08 2.58 11.08
C ALA A 411 -30.33 1.68 11.12
N LEU A 412 -30.69 1.06 9.98
CA LEU A 412 -31.83 0.16 9.85
C LEU A 412 -31.78 -1.02 10.83
N LYS A 413 -30.62 -1.67 10.98
CA LYS A 413 -30.44 -2.78 11.92
C LYS A 413 -30.50 -2.34 13.38
N LEU A 414 -29.97 -1.16 13.70
CA LEU A 414 -30.01 -0.57 15.05
C LEU A 414 -31.38 0.02 15.40
N LYS A 415 -32.28 0.19 14.41
CA LYS A 415 -33.61 0.81 14.58
C LYS A 415 -33.54 2.21 15.19
N LEU A 416 -32.53 3.00 14.79
CA LEU A 416 -32.33 4.37 15.28
C LEU A 416 -33.52 5.29 14.89
N PRO A 417 -33.88 6.28 15.72
CA PRO A 417 -34.96 7.20 15.42
C PRO A 417 -34.63 8.06 14.18
N GLY A 418 -35.65 8.38 13.38
CA GLY A 418 -35.50 9.19 12.14
C GLY A 418 -35.38 8.39 10.84
N ILE A 419 -35.26 7.06 10.90
CA ILE A 419 -35.05 6.19 9.72
C ILE A 419 -36.18 6.23 8.67
N ASN A 420 -37.39 6.60 9.07
CA ASN A 420 -38.53 6.68 8.16
C ASN A 420 -38.68 8.05 7.47
N ASP A 421 -37.81 9.02 7.78
CA ASP A 421 -37.79 10.33 7.12
C ASP A 421 -36.74 10.36 5.99
N PRO A 422 -37.13 10.49 4.72
CA PRO A 422 -36.22 10.57 3.58
C PRO A 422 -35.21 11.72 3.65
N LYS A 423 -35.45 12.73 4.51
CA LYS A 423 -34.54 13.87 4.71
C LYS A 423 -33.54 13.68 5.84
N SER A 424 -33.59 12.55 6.56
CA SER A 424 -32.68 12.28 7.68
C SER A 424 -31.26 11.97 7.21
N ASP A 425 -30.27 12.61 7.86
CA ASP A 425 -28.86 12.34 7.64
C ASP A 425 -28.43 11.09 8.41
N TYR A 426 -28.55 9.93 7.77
CA TYR A 426 -28.18 8.63 8.35
C TYR A 426 -26.72 8.57 8.81
N LEU A 427 -25.81 9.28 8.14
CA LEU A 427 -24.39 9.30 8.49
C LEU A 427 -24.19 9.97 9.83
N GLN A 428 -24.84 11.12 10.02
CA GLN A 428 -24.78 11.87 11.27
C GLN A 428 -25.49 11.14 12.41
N ILE A 429 -26.63 10.48 12.14
CA ILE A 429 -27.38 9.71 13.15
C ILE A 429 -26.54 8.53 13.69
N VAL A 430 -25.97 7.72 12.80
CA VAL A 430 -25.12 6.59 13.20
C VAL A 430 -23.85 7.08 13.89
N PHE A 431 -23.24 8.15 13.40
CA PHE A 431 -22.06 8.74 14.04
C PHE A 431 -22.34 9.18 15.47
N GLN A 432 -23.46 9.89 15.72
CA GLN A 432 -23.84 10.30 17.07
C GLN A 432 -24.08 9.08 17.97
N TRP A 433 -24.78 8.06 17.48
CA TRP A 433 -24.98 6.83 18.24
C TRP A 433 -23.65 6.16 18.63
N LEU A 434 -22.67 6.08 17.72
CA LEU A 434 -21.36 5.50 18.00
C LEU A 434 -20.54 6.28 19.05
N LEU A 435 -20.87 7.56 19.29
CA LEU A 435 -20.25 8.39 20.32
C LEU A 435 -20.82 8.16 21.72
N GLU A 436 -22.06 7.68 21.84
CA GLU A 436 -22.73 7.49 23.12
C GLU A 436 -22.19 6.29 23.90
N GLU A 437 -22.06 6.40 25.22
CA GLU A 437 -21.70 5.26 26.08
C GLU A 437 -22.76 4.15 26.09
N SER A 438 -24.01 4.52 25.83
CA SER A 438 -25.17 3.62 25.69
C SER A 438 -25.02 2.62 24.53
N SER A 439 -24.15 2.92 23.55
CA SER A 439 -23.92 2.10 22.35
C SER A 439 -23.21 0.77 22.63
N GLY A 440 -22.67 0.61 23.83
CA GLY A 440 -21.88 -0.56 24.20
C GLY A 440 -20.56 -0.64 23.42
N LYS A 441 -19.93 -1.81 23.43
CA LYS A 441 -18.66 -1.98 22.71
C LYS A 441 -18.90 -2.39 21.26
N TRP A 442 -18.18 -1.76 20.34
CA TRP A 442 -18.36 -2.01 18.91
C TRP A 442 -17.04 -2.07 18.15
N LEU A 443 -17.06 -2.77 17.00
CA LEU A 443 -15.96 -2.87 16.05
C LEU A 443 -16.47 -2.45 14.66
N ILE A 444 -15.88 -1.42 14.07
CA ILE A 444 -16.08 -1.08 12.66
C ILE A 444 -14.95 -1.68 11.85
N ILE A 445 -15.30 -2.43 10.81
CA ILE A 445 -14.36 -2.89 9.77
C ILE A 445 -14.64 -2.08 8.52
N LEU A 446 -13.73 -1.17 8.20
CA LEU A 446 -13.77 -0.34 7.02
C LEU A 446 -12.96 -1.00 5.89
N ASP A 447 -13.64 -1.65 4.96
CA ASP A 447 -13.00 -2.43 3.89
C ASP A 447 -12.81 -1.61 2.60
N ASN A 448 -11.66 -1.75 1.94
CA ASN A 448 -11.30 -1.09 0.67
C ASN A 448 -11.23 0.45 0.73
N ALA A 449 -10.70 1.02 1.83
CA ALA A 449 -10.46 2.46 1.96
C ALA A 449 -9.21 2.90 1.17
N ASP A 450 -9.29 2.83 -0.16
CA ASP A 450 -8.17 3.09 -1.07
C ASP A 450 -8.14 4.52 -1.63
N ASN A 451 -9.29 5.20 -1.68
CA ASN A 451 -9.41 6.51 -2.29
C ASN A 451 -9.12 7.63 -1.28
N ILE A 452 -7.95 8.25 -1.38
CA ILE A 452 -7.52 9.32 -0.49
C ILE A 452 -8.44 10.55 -0.53
N ASP A 453 -8.99 10.91 -1.70
CA ASP A 453 -9.86 12.08 -1.86
C ASP A 453 -11.21 11.89 -1.15
N PHE A 454 -11.63 10.64 -0.99
CA PHE A 454 -12.81 10.27 -0.21
C PHE A 454 -12.49 10.23 1.31
N VAL A 455 -11.28 9.82 1.68
CA VAL A 455 -10.85 9.67 3.09
C VAL A 455 -10.61 11.03 3.76
N ARG A 456 -9.99 11.98 3.05
CA ARG A 456 -9.57 13.29 3.60
C ARG A 456 -10.35 14.46 2.96
N PRO A 457 -10.45 15.62 3.64
CA PRO A 457 -10.99 16.82 3.03
C PRO A 457 -10.07 17.31 1.90
N SER A 458 -10.61 17.59 0.72
CA SER A 458 -9.84 18.17 -0.38
C SER A 458 -9.45 19.62 -0.08
N HIS A 459 -8.18 19.97 -0.29
CA HIS A 459 -7.70 21.36 -0.32
C HIS A 459 -7.75 21.98 -1.73
N SER A 460 -8.32 21.28 -2.72
CA SER A 460 -8.34 21.75 -4.10
C SER A 460 -9.39 22.86 -4.30
N THR A 461 -8.97 23.97 -4.91
CA THR A 461 -9.78 25.14 -5.27
C THR A 461 -10.77 24.89 -6.42
N LYS A 462 -10.91 23.64 -6.89
CA LYS A 462 -11.86 23.27 -7.94
C LYS A 462 -13.19 22.87 -7.30
N LYS A 463 -14.07 23.86 -7.20
CA LYS A 463 -15.51 23.69 -6.95
C LYS A 463 -16.11 22.82 -8.04
N GLU A 464 -16.13 21.50 -7.87
CA GLU A 464 -17.10 20.63 -8.53
C GLU A 464 -17.02 19.24 -7.89
N THR A 465 -18.17 18.77 -7.40
CA THR A 465 -18.49 17.43 -6.86
C THR A 465 -18.23 17.18 -5.35
N PHE A 466 -19.32 17.27 -4.57
CA PHE A 466 -19.53 16.78 -3.19
C PHE A 466 -18.48 17.11 -2.09
N ASP A 467 -18.86 17.97 -1.12
CA ASP A 467 -18.13 18.26 0.13
C ASP A 467 -18.27 17.11 1.17
N PHE A 468 -18.10 15.87 0.72
CA PHE A 468 -18.24 14.68 1.56
C PHE A 468 -16.87 14.13 1.92
N THR A 469 -16.62 13.90 3.22
CA THR A 469 -15.36 13.35 3.72
C THR A 469 -15.63 12.24 4.71
N MET A 470 -15.14 11.03 4.42
CA MET A 470 -15.36 9.84 5.24
C MET A 470 -14.90 9.99 6.69
N SER A 471 -13.71 10.57 6.89
CA SER A 471 -13.10 10.68 8.23
C SER A 471 -13.93 11.50 9.22
N ARG A 472 -14.83 12.38 8.75
CA ARG A 472 -15.77 13.14 9.59
C ARG A 472 -16.81 12.25 10.29
N TYR A 473 -17.09 11.07 9.74
CA TYR A 473 -18.09 10.13 10.25
C TYR A 473 -17.48 8.91 10.93
N LEU A 474 -16.17 8.92 11.19
CA LEU A 474 -15.47 7.88 11.94
C LEU A 474 -15.24 8.36 13.38
N PRO A 475 -15.97 7.83 14.38
CA PRO A 475 -15.94 8.30 15.77
C PRO A 475 -14.56 8.13 16.43
N GLN A 476 -14.31 8.96 17.43
CA GLN A 476 -13.12 8.90 18.28
C GLN A 476 -13.55 8.59 19.72
N THR A 477 -13.69 7.30 20.04
CA THR A 477 -14.11 6.85 21.37
C THR A 477 -13.24 5.71 21.85
N GLN A 478 -13.25 5.47 23.16
CA GLN A 478 -12.62 4.30 23.79
C GLN A 478 -13.53 3.06 23.75
N ASN A 479 -14.83 3.24 23.52
CA ASN A 479 -15.82 2.17 23.49
C ASN A 479 -15.84 1.41 22.14
N GLY A 480 -15.12 1.92 21.14
CA GLY A 480 -15.11 1.33 19.80
C GLY A 480 -13.72 1.13 19.21
N GLN A 481 -13.60 0.11 18.37
CA GLN A 481 -12.40 -0.17 17.59
C GLN A 481 -12.68 0.03 16.09
N ILE A 482 -11.70 0.57 15.34
CA ILE A 482 -11.80 0.71 13.88
C ILE A 482 -10.64 -0.04 13.22
N LEU A 483 -10.97 -1.09 12.48
CA LEU A 483 -10.04 -1.82 11.63
C LEU A 483 -10.24 -1.39 10.17
N VAL A 484 -9.17 -0.95 9.51
CA VAL A 484 -9.20 -0.52 8.11
C VAL A 484 -8.47 -1.52 7.24
N THR A 485 -8.99 -1.83 6.06
CA THR A 485 -8.23 -2.50 5.00
C THR A 485 -8.00 -1.52 3.86
N SER A 486 -6.76 -1.43 3.38
CA SER A 486 -6.41 -0.57 2.24
C SER A 486 -5.25 -1.14 1.43
N ARG A 487 -5.23 -0.86 0.13
CA ARG A 487 -4.09 -1.06 -0.76
C ARG A 487 -3.14 0.13 -0.75
N PHE A 488 -3.59 1.28 -0.24
CA PHE A 488 -2.85 2.53 -0.29
C PHE A 488 -2.50 3.03 1.11
N ARG A 489 -1.21 2.98 1.45
CA ARG A 489 -0.70 3.31 2.79
C ARG A 489 -1.06 4.72 3.24
N GLU A 490 -1.01 5.70 2.34
CA GLU A 490 -1.33 7.09 2.67
C GLU A 490 -2.81 7.28 3.00
N ALA A 491 -3.72 6.63 2.26
CA ALA A 491 -5.14 6.63 2.59
C ALA A 491 -5.40 6.02 3.97
N ALA A 492 -4.75 4.90 4.29
CA ALA A 492 -4.82 4.29 5.63
C ALA A 492 -4.27 5.21 6.72
N GLY A 493 -3.19 5.95 6.45
CA GLY A 493 -2.58 6.91 7.38
C GLY A 493 -3.47 8.11 7.74
N HIS A 494 -4.52 8.38 6.97
CA HIS A 494 -5.53 9.37 7.32
C HIS A 494 -6.62 8.84 8.26
N VAL A 495 -6.66 7.52 8.48
CA VAL A 495 -7.62 6.89 9.39
C VAL A 495 -6.92 6.36 10.65
N ALA A 496 -5.76 5.72 10.51
CA ALA A 496 -4.96 5.17 11.61
C ALA A 496 -3.57 5.85 11.68
N SER A 497 -3.02 5.97 12.89
CA SER A 497 -1.68 6.51 13.07
C SER A 497 -0.61 5.62 12.44
N SER A 498 0.55 6.19 12.06
CA SER A 498 1.63 5.46 11.38
C SER A 498 2.10 4.19 12.11
N ASP A 499 2.11 4.22 13.44
CA ASP A 499 2.52 3.09 14.30
C ASP A 499 1.46 1.98 14.37
N CYS A 500 0.24 2.26 13.90
CA CYS A 500 -0.88 1.32 13.84
C CYS A 500 -1.14 0.79 12.41
N ILE A 501 -0.25 1.09 11.45
CA ILE A 501 -0.33 0.60 10.07
C ILE A 501 0.51 -0.67 9.93
N ILE A 502 -0.16 -1.78 9.63
CA ILE A 502 0.40 -3.12 9.49
C ILE A 502 0.59 -3.42 8.02
N ASN A 503 1.85 -3.48 7.57
CA ASN A 503 2.20 -3.77 6.18
C ASN A 503 2.22 -5.29 5.92
N LEU A 504 1.08 -5.80 5.44
CA LEU A 504 0.87 -7.21 5.18
C LEU A 504 1.62 -7.71 3.94
N GLN A 505 2.51 -8.68 4.17
CA GLN A 505 3.31 -9.33 3.12
C GLN A 505 2.63 -10.57 2.53
N ALA A 506 3.20 -11.12 1.46
CA ALA A 506 2.82 -12.43 0.92
C ALA A 506 2.83 -13.53 2.00
N MET A 507 2.16 -14.66 1.73
CA MET A 507 2.16 -15.78 2.67
C MET A 507 3.58 -16.37 2.80
N SER A 508 3.93 -16.83 3.98
CA SER A 508 5.12 -17.67 4.15
C SER A 508 4.97 -18.95 3.30
N GLU A 509 6.08 -19.62 3.01
CA GLU A 509 6.06 -20.86 2.23
C GLU A 509 5.12 -21.91 2.85
N TYR A 510 5.19 -22.05 4.17
CA TYR A 510 4.34 -22.97 4.94
C TYR A 510 2.85 -22.63 4.82
N GLU A 511 2.50 -21.36 5.01
CA GLU A 511 1.12 -20.89 4.88
C GLU A 511 0.60 -21.08 3.44
N ALA A 512 1.39 -20.70 2.45
CA ALA A 512 1.04 -20.79 1.03
C ALA A 512 0.82 -22.24 0.59
N ARG A 513 1.69 -23.15 1.01
CA ARG A 513 1.56 -24.59 0.77
C ARG A 513 0.33 -25.16 1.45
N THR A 514 0.12 -24.84 2.72
CA THR A 514 -1.07 -25.31 3.47
C THR A 514 -2.37 -24.82 2.82
N LEU A 515 -2.40 -23.57 2.31
CA LEU A 515 -3.55 -23.06 1.58
C LEU A 515 -3.78 -23.80 0.27
N LEU A 516 -2.74 -24.02 -0.53
CA LEU A 516 -2.83 -24.78 -1.78
C LEU A 516 -3.36 -26.19 -1.51
N ASP A 517 -2.83 -26.87 -0.49
CA ASP A 517 -3.20 -28.23 -0.12
C ASP A 517 -4.66 -28.32 0.35
N LYS A 518 -5.17 -27.32 1.10
CA LYS A 518 -6.59 -27.27 1.48
C LYS A 518 -7.54 -27.01 0.31
N LYS A 519 -7.08 -26.33 -0.74
CA LYS A 519 -7.91 -25.94 -1.90
C LYS A 519 -7.85 -26.93 -3.06
N LEU A 520 -6.88 -27.85 -3.07
CA LEU A 520 -6.79 -28.96 -4.02
C LEU A 520 -7.42 -30.20 -3.39
N HIS A 521 -8.48 -30.74 -3.97
CA HIS A 521 -9.18 -31.91 -3.43
C HIS A 521 -8.54 -33.25 -3.86
N THR A 522 -7.45 -33.17 -4.64
CA THR A 522 -6.83 -34.28 -5.37
C THR A 522 -5.30 -34.19 -5.33
N GLU A 523 -4.60 -35.33 -5.28
CA GLU A 523 -3.12 -35.37 -5.30
C GLU A 523 -2.57 -35.06 -6.70
N HIS A 524 -2.39 -33.77 -6.99
CA HIS A 524 -1.94 -33.31 -8.30
C HIS A 524 -0.48 -32.81 -8.30
N GLY A 525 0.49 -33.70 -8.11
CA GLY A 525 1.89 -33.43 -8.42
C GLY A 525 2.86 -33.49 -7.24
N ASN A 526 4.15 -33.50 -7.57
CA ASN A 526 5.25 -33.62 -6.61
C ASN A 526 5.50 -32.31 -5.82
N ASP A 527 6.22 -32.41 -4.72
CA ASP A 527 6.53 -31.27 -3.83
C ASP A 527 7.30 -30.15 -4.54
N GLN A 528 8.16 -30.47 -5.49
CA GLN A 528 8.96 -29.49 -6.22
C GLN A 528 8.08 -28.61 -7.13
N ASP A 529 7.11 -29.21 -7.80
CA ASP A 529 6.15 -28.51 -8.65
C ASP A 529 5.23 -27.61 -7.82
N ARG A 530 4.86 -28.04 -6.60
CA ARG A 530 4.12 -27.21 -5.64
C ARG A 530 4.92 -25.95 -5.27
N ILE A 531 6.17 -26.11 -4.84
CA ILE A 531 7.04 -24.97 -4.48
C ILE A 531 7.21 -24.04 -5.67
N THR A 532 7.49 -24.60 -6.85
CA THR A 532 7.66 -23.82 -8.09
C THR A 532 6.40 -23.03 -8.43
N LEU A 533 5.21 -23.63 -8.32
CA LEU A 533 3.94 -22.94 -8.53
C LEU A 533 3.73 -21.79 -7.52
N LEU A 534 4.01 -22.03 -6.24
CA LEU A 534 3.84 -21.02 -5.20
C LEU A 534 4.77 -19.82 -5.42
N ASP A 535 6.02 -20.07 -5.81
CA ASP A 535 6.98 -19.01 -6.14
C ASP A 535 6.58 -18.25 -7.42
N GLU A 536 6.05 -18.95 -8.42
CA GLU A 536 5.49 -18.35 -9.63
C GLU A 536 4.29 -17.43 -9.37
N LEU A 537 3.48 -17.77 -8.35
CA LEU A 537 2.32 -16.98 -7.90
C LEU A 537 2.68 -15.98 -6.77
N GLU A 538 3.97 -15.83 -6.48
CA GLU A 538 4.53 -15.00 -5.40
C GLU A 538 3.85 -15.20 -4.04
N ARG A 539 3.34 -16.41 -3.80
CA ARG A 539 2.68 -16.81 -2.56
C ARG A 539 1.51 -15.87 -2.18
N ILE A 540 0.86 -15.27 -3.18
CA ILE A 540 -0.32 -14.42 -3.00
C ILE A 540 -1.57 -15.32 -2.86
N PRO A 541 -2.28 -15.30 -1.72
CA PRO A 541 -3.39 -16.24 -1.44
C PRO A 541 -4.47 -16.28 -2.52
N LEU A 542 -4.80 -15.12 -3.10
CA LEU A 542 -5.79 -15.04 -4.17
C LEU A 542 -5.30 -15.72 -5.46
N ALA A 543 -4.02 -15.56 -5.83
CA ALA A 543 -3.43 -16.22 -7.00
C ALA A 543 -3.40 -17.74 -6.79
N ILE A 544 -3.03 -18.19 -5.58
CA ILE A 544 -3.02 -19.61 -5.19
C ILE A 544 -4.42 -20.21 -5.31
N THR A 545 -5.43 -19.54 -4.76
CA THR A 545 -6.82 -20.03 -4.78
C THR A 545 -7.36 -20.12 -6.22
N GLN A 546 -7.00 -19.17 -7.08
CA GLN A 546 -7.36 -19.21 -8.51
C GLN A 546 -6.70 -20.38 -9.24
N ALA A 547 -5.40 -20.57 -9.04
CA ALA A 547 -4.68 -21.68 -9.64
C ALA A 547 -5.22 -23.03 -9.17
N ALA A 548 -5.45 -23.19 -7.86
CA ALA A 548 -6.05 -24.38 -7.28
C ALA A 548 -7.43 -24.68 -7.89
N SER A 549 -8.32 -23.68 -7.94
CA SER A 549 -9.65 -23.83 -8.54
C SER A 549 -9.58 -24.18 -10.03
N TYR A 550 -8.64 -23.60 -10.79
CA TYR A 550 -8.48 -23.91 -12.20
C TYR A 550 -8.03 -25.36 -12.45
N ILE A 551 -7.13 -25.86 -11.58
CA ILE A 551 -6.60 -27.23 -11.63
C ILE A 551 -7.71 -28.21 -11.24
N ASP A 552 -8.36 -27.99 -10.10
CA ASP A 552 -9.32 -28.94 -9.50
C ASP A 552 -10.59 -29.14 -10.34
N VAL A 553 -11.05 -28.10 -11.05
CA VAL A 553 -12.22 -28.19 -11.95
C VAL A 553 -11.94 -29.02 -13.22
N ARG A 554 -10.68 -29.35 -13.53
CA ARG A 554 -10.28 -30.00 -14.81
C ARG A 554 -9.62 -31.36 -14.57
N PRO A 555 -10.27 -32.48 -14.93
CA PRO A 555 -9.79 -33.84 -14.63
C PRO A 555 -8.38 -34.19 -15.15
N GLU A 556 -7.94 -33.59 -16.25
CA GLU A 556 -6.60 -33.84 -16.85
C GLU A 556 -5.56 -32.79 -16.49
N MET A 557 -5.87 -31.86 -15.60
CA MET A 557 -4.97 -30.78 -15.21
C MET A 557 -4.17 -31.18 -13.97
N THR A 558 -2.84 -31.14 -14.08
CA THR A 558 -1.92 -31.32 -12.94
C THR A 558 -1.17 -30.03 -12.67
N ILE A 559 -0.52 -29.90 -11.51
CA ILE A 559 0.34 -28.74 -11.23
C ILE A 559 1.42 -28.59 -12.31
N SER A 560 2.06 -29.69 -12.74
CA SER A 560 3.10 -29.67 -13.78
C SER A 560 2.54 -29.16 -15.11
N LYS A 561 1.36 -29.63 -15.54
CA LYS A 561 0.71 -29.17 -16.78
C LYS A 561 0.24 -27.71 -16.68
N TYR A 562 -0.20 -27.27 -15.51
CA TYR A 562 -0.52 -25.87 -15.26
C TYR A 562 0.75 -24.99 -15.35
N LEU A 563 1.87 -25.43 -14.77
CA LEU A 563 3.16 -24.74 -14.88
C LEU A 563 3.66 -24.66 -16.32
N GLU A 564 3.48 -25.71 -17.12
CA GLU A 564 3.77 -25.69 -18.56
C GLU A 564 2.95 -24.61 -19.29
N LEU A 565 1.64 -24.54 -19.01
CA LEU A 565 0.78 -23.51 -19.60
C LEU A 565 1.17 -22.11 -19.11
N LEU A 566 1.49 -21.95 -17.83
CA LEU A 566 1.91 -20.68 -17.22
C LEU A 566 3.23 -20.17 -17.80
N ASN A 567 4.14 -21.09 -18.17
CA ASN A 567 5.45 -20.78 -18.75
C ASN A 567 5.48 -20.76 -20.28
N SER A 568 4.38 -21.11 -20.95
CA SER A 568 4.33 -21.23 -22.42
C SER A 568 4.55 -19.91 -23.16
N ASN A 569 3.77 -18.88 -22.85
CA ASN A 569 3.92 -17.52 -23.38
C ASN A 569 3.18 -16.50 -22.50
N GLU A 570 3.57 -15.22 -22.61
CA GLU A 570 3.06 -14.12 -21.77
C GLU A 570 1.54 -13.90 -21.93
N LYS A 571 1.00 -14.06 -23.15
CA LYS A 571 -0.45 -13.94 -23.40
C LYS A 571 -1.26 -15.05 -22.73
N THR A 572 -0.77 -16.29 -22.76
CA THR A 572 -1.42 -17.44 -22.12
C THR A 572 -1.34 -17.32 -20.62
N ARG A 573 -0.18 -16.90 -20.10
CA ARG A 573 0.01 -16.60 -18.67
C ARG A 573 -0.97 -15.55 -18.18
N SER A 574 -1.08 -14.41 -18.86
CA SER A 574 -2.05 -13.36 -18.51
C SER A 574 -3.48 -13.87 -18.54
N LYS A 575 -3.86 -14.63 -19.59
CA LYS A 575 -5.20 -15.23 -19.68
C LYS A 575 -5.49 -16.14 -18.49
N LEU A 576 -4.57 -17.03 -18.11
CA LEU A 576 -4.76 -17.93 -16.96
C LEU A 576 -4.95 -17.17 -15.64
N LEU A 577 -4.14 -16.14 -15.41
CA LEU A 577 -4.19 -15.31 -14.19
C LEU A 577 -5.40 -14.34 -14.15
N LYS A 578 -6.14 -14.21 -15.26
CA LYS A 578 -7.41 -13.46 -15.34
C LYS A 578 -8.65 -14.33 -15.15
N ILE A 579 -8.52 -15.66 -15.19
CA ILE A 579 -9.68 -16.55 -15.06
C ILE A 579 -10.30 -16.37 -13.68
N ASN A 580 -11.57 -15.99 -13.67
CA ASN A 580 -12.33 -15.84 -12.43
C ASN A 580 -12.56 -17.23 -11.82
N GLY A 581 -12.07 -17.43 -10.60
CA GLY A 581 -12.50 -18.54 -9.75
C GLY A 581 -13.90 -18.28 -9.20
N ALA A 582 -14.70 -19.33 -9.05
CA ALA A 582 -15.99 -19.26 -8.40
C ALA A 582 -15.79 -19.22 -6.86
N ASP A 583 -15.50 -18.05 -6.30
CA ASP A 583 -15.52 -17.84 -4.84
C ASP A 583 -16.80 -17.09 -4.46
N LEU A 584 -17.80 -17.83 -3.98
CA LEU A 584 -19.12 -17.31 -3.55
C LEU A 584 -19.04 -16.35 -2.35
N ARG A 585 -17.85 -16.18 -1.75
CA ARG A 585 -17.61 -15.39 -0.55
C ARG A 585 -17.11 -13.97 -0.84
N ARG A 586 -17.05 -13.60 -2.12
CA ARG A 586 -16.65 -12.26 -2.56
C ARG A 586 -17.84 -11.51 -3.11
N ASP A 587 -17.75 -10.18 -2.97
CA ASP A 587 -18.69 -9.25 -3.59
C ASP A 587 -18.76 -9.52 -5.11
N PRO A 588 -19.95 -9.86 -5.67
CA PRO A 588 -20.11 -10.16 -7.09
C PRO A 588 -19.66 -9.04 -8.02
N ASP A 589 -19.67 -7.80 -7.53
CA ASP A 589 -19.33 -6.62 -8.30
C ASP A 589 -17.81 -6.36 -8.37
N PHE A 590 -16.99 -7.09 -7.60
CA PHE A 590 -15.53 -6.95 -7.61
C PHE A 590 -14.82 -8.05 -8.40
N PRO A 591 -13.71 -7.75 -9.09
CA PRO A 591 -13.01 -8.75 -9.89
C PRO A 591 -12.42 -9.89 -9.04
N ASN A 592 -12.68 -11.12 -9.46
CA ASN A 592 -12.19 -12.34 -8.82
C ASN A 592 -10.81 -12.79 -9.32
N SER A 593 -10.07 -11.93 -10.04
CA SER A 593 -8.72 -12.21 -10.55
C SER A 593 -7.67 -11.29 -9.90
N VAL A 594 -6.46 -11.81 -9.60
CA VAL A 594 -5.39 -10.95 -9.03
C VAL A 594 -5.06 -9.83 -10.00
N LEU A 595 -4.96 -10.13 -11.30
CA LEU A 595 -4.65 -9.13 -12.32
C LEU A 595 -5.73 -8.04 -12.43
N ALA A 596 -7.01 -8.35 -12.30
CA ALA A 596 -8.06 -7.34 -12.37
C ALA A 596 -8.08 -6.45 -11.12
N THR A 597 -7.78 -6.99 -9.93
CA THR A 597 -7.57 -6.15 -8.74
C THR A 597 -6.39 -5.19 -8.92
N TRP A 598 -5.38 -5.59 -9.70
CA TRP A 598 -4.25 -4.72 -10.07
C TRP A 598 -4.62 -3.65 -11.08
N GLN A 599 -5.38 -4.00 -12.10
CA GLN A 599 -5.79 -3.05 -13.15
C GLN A 599 -6.54 -1.86 -12.55
N ILE A 600 -7.45 -2.11 -11.60
CA ILE A 600 -8.16 -1.04 -10.87
C ILE A 600 -7.18 -0.12 -10.14
N SER A 601 -6.20 -0.67 -9.41
CA SER A 601 -5.19 0.14 -8.71
C SER A 601 -4.34 0.95 -9.70
N PHE A 602 -3.96 0.34 -10.83
CA PHE A 602 -3.12 1.00 -11.82
C PHE A 602 -3.86 2.16 -12.53
N GLU A 603 -5.14 1.98 -12.84
CA GLU A 603 -5.99 3.04 -13.39
C GLU A 603 -6.16 4.20 -12.41
N GLN A 604 -6.39 3.88 -11.12
CA GLN A 604 -6.46 4.88 -10.07
C GLN A 604 -5.13 5.66 -9.93
N ILE A 605 -3.99 4.97 -9.95
CA ILE A 605 -2.67 5.61 -9.88
C ILE A 605 -2.47 6.52 -11.09
N LYS A 606 -2.78 6.06 -12.31
CA LYS A 606 -2.67 6.90 -13.52
C LYS A 606 -3.58 8.14 -13.44
N ALA A 607 -4.76 8.03 -12.86
CA ALA A 607 -5.68 9.15 -12.69
C ALA A 607 -5.20 10.17 -11.63
N GLN A 608 -4.68 9.70 -10.50
CA GLN A 608 -4.25 10.55 -9.38
C GLN A 608 -2.84 11.11 -9.57
N ASN A 609 -1.90 10.28 -10.04
CA ASN A 609 -0.51 10.63 -10.29
C ASN A 609 -0.03 10.02 -11.63
N PRO A 610 -0.24 10.72 -12.77
CA PRO A 610 0.16 10.23 -14.09
C PRO A 610 1.65 9.87 -14.21
N VAL A 611 2.51 10.58 -13.47
CA VAL A 611 3.97 10.34 -13.44
C VAL A 611 4.28 9.00 -12.79
N ALA A 612 3.62 8.65 -11.68
CA ALA A 612 3.71 7.33 -11.04
C ALA A 612 3.26 6.21 -11.99
N GLY A 613 2.15 6.43 -12.71
CA GLY A 613 1.67 5.50 -13.73
C GLY A 613 2.69 5.28 -14.87
N CYS A 614 3.31 6.35 -15.35
CA CYS A 614 4.37 6.28 -16.36
C CYS A 614 5.62 5.57 -15.83
N LEU A 615 6.04 5.86 -14.59
CA LEU A 615 7.19 5.23 -13.97
C LEU A 615 6.99 3.72 -13.83
N LEU A 616 5.83 3.28 -13.32
CA LEU A 616 5.48 1.87 -13.20
C LEU A 616 5.42 1.18 -14.58
N SER A 617 4.86 1.85 -15.58
CA SER A 617 4.81 1.36 -16.97
C SER A 617 6.22 1.08 -17.50
N ARG A 618 7.15 2.03 -17.33
CA ARG A 618 8.54 1.91 -17.79
C ARG A 618 9.31 0.83 -17.03
N MET A 619 9.16 0.77 -15.70
CA MET A 619 9.75 -0.29 -14.87
C MET A 619 9.27 -1.68 -15.29
N SER A 620 8.00 -1.81 -15.69
CA SER A 620 7.45 -3.09 -16.13
C SER A 620 8.18 -3.65 -17.37
N ILE A 621 8.76 -2.82 -18.23
CA ILE A 621 9.41 -3.26 -19.48
C ILE A 621 10.75 -3.97 -19.24
N ILE A 622 11.48 -3.64 -18.18
CA ILE A 622 12.85 -4.12 -17.92
C ILE A 622 12.87 -5.26 -16.89
N ASP A 623 14.05 -5.73 -16.50
CA ASP A 623 14.17 -6.69 -15.40
C ASP A 623 13.53 -6.11 -14.13
N ARG A 624 12.70 -6.91 -13.45
CA ARG A 624 11.90 -6.48 -12.30
C ARG A 624 12.74 -6.28 -11.03
N GLN A 625 13.97 -6.78 -10.99
CA GLN A 625 14.82 -6.77 -9.81
C GLN A 625 15.99 -5.80 -9.97
N GLY A 626 16.32 -5.07 -8.91
CA GLY A 626 17.51 -4.23 -8.87
C GLY A 626 17.48 -3.02 -9.82
N ILE A 627 16.28 -2.55 -10.19
CA ILE A 627 16.04 -1.41 -11.09
C ILE A 627 16.68 -0.15 -10.50
N PRO A 628 17.74 0.44 -11.08
CA PRO A 628 18.42 1.56 -10.47
C PRO A 628 17.56 2.84 -10.49
N GLU A 629 17.54 3.57 -9.37
CA GLU A 629 16.77 4.82 -9.26
C GLU A 629 17.23 5.87 -10.30
N PHE A 630 18.54 5.95 -10.54
CA PHE A 630 19.14 6.88 -11.50
C PHE A 630 18.73 6.61 -12.96
N LEU A 631 18.15 5.44 -13.28
CA LEU A 631 17.74 5.13 -14.64
C LEU A 631 16.57 6.01 -15.09
N PHE A 632 15.68 6.39 -14.16
CA PHE A 632 14.47 7.16 -14.43
C PHE A 632 14.49 8.56 -13.82
N LYS A 633 15.53 8.87 -13.04
CA LYS A 633 15.73 10.19 -12.45
C LYS A 633 16.47 11.09 -13.45
N GLU A 634 15.91 12.26 -13.72
CA GLU A 634 16.59 13.32 -14.47
C GLU A 634 17.63 14.02 -13.58
N ASP A 635 18.61 14.70 -14.20
CA ASP A 635 19.79 15.21 -13.47
C ASP A 635 19.45 16.35 -12.50
N ASP A 636 18.33 17.05 -12.72
CA ASP A 636 17.70 17.93 -11.75
C ASP A 636 16.65 17.12 -10.97
N GLY A 637 16.90 16.91 -9.67
CA GLY A 637 16.06 16.08 -8.81
C GLY A 637 14.60 16.52 -8.80
N ASP A 638 13.81 15.88 -9.66
CA ASP A 638 12.45 16.31 -9.95
C ASP A 638 11.53 15.93 -8.78
N LEU A 639 10.87 16.92 -8.17
CA LEU A 639 9.89 16.69 -7.10
C LEU A 639 8.83 15.68 -7.56
N ALA A 640 8.42 15.76 -8.82
CA ALA A 640 7.48 14.86 -9.46
C ALA A 640 7.96 13.39 -9.47
N PHE A 641 9.26 13.14 -9.60
CA PHE A 641 9.83 11.79 -9.54
C PHE A 641 9.77 11.23 -8.12
N GLU A 642 10.15 12.03 -7.11
CA GLU A 642 10.07 11.58 -5.70
C GLU A 642 8.61 11.35 -5.28
N GLU A 643 7.68 12.22 -5.67
CA GLU A 643 6.23 12.03 -5.43
C GLU A 643 5.71 10.76 -6.12
N ALA A 644 6.09 10.54 -7.38
CA ALA A 644 5.73 9.35 -8.14
C ALA A 644 6.25 8.07 -7.47
N LYS A 645 7.52 8.08 -7.06
CA LYS A 645 8.16 6.99 -6.33
C LYS A 645 7.46 6.71 -5.00
N GLN A 646 7.18 7.75 -4.19
CA GLN A 646 6.46 7.57 -2.92
C GLN A 646 5.07 6.99 -3.16
N THR A 647 4.35 7.46 -4.17
CA THR A 647 3.05 6.89 -4.56
C THR A 647 3.16 5.38 -4.80
N LEU A 648 4.12 4.93 -5.61
CA LEU A 648 4.29 3.50 -5.91
C LEU A 648 4.69 2.66 -4.68
N LEU A 649 5.53 3.21 -3.79
CA LEU A 649 5.88 2.59 -2.51
C LEU A 649 4.68 2.50 -1.56
N SER A 650 3.85 3.54 -1.50
CA SER A 650 2.64 3.60 -0.69
C SER A 650 1.58 2.59 -1.13
N TYR A 651 1.52 2.24 -2.42
CA TYR A 651 0.71 1.13 -2.92
C TYR A 651 1.38 -0.25 -2.75
N SER A 652 2.60 -0.30 -2.20
CA SER A 652 3.42 -1.51 -2.08
C SER A 652 3.69 -2.22 -3.43
N LEU A 653 3.63 -1.49 -4.55
CA LEU A 653 3.84 -2.04 -5.90
C LEU A 653 5.31 -2.30 -6.21
N ILE A 654 6.17 -1.51 -5.57
CA ILE A 654 7.60 -1.63 -5.63
C ILE A 654 8.16 -1.65 -4.21
N ALA A 655 9.30 -2.31 -4.03
CA ALA A 655 10.11 -2.23 -2.82
C ALA A 655 11.41 -1.49 -3.13
N GLN A 656 11.95 -0.77 -2.15
CA GLN A 656 13.23 -0.07 -2.29
C GLN A 656 14.34 -0.82 -1.56
N GLU A 657 15.47 -0.97 -2.24
CA GLU A 657 16.70 -1.55 -1.70
C GLU A 657 17.88 -0.61 -1.94
N THR A 658 18.97 -0.82 -1.21
CA THR A 658 20.26 -0.13 -1.46
C THR A 658 21.31 -1.16 -1.86
N ARG A 659 21.96 -0.93 -3.01
CA ARG A 659 23.07 -1.75 -3.51
C ARG A 659 24.33 -0.89 -3.65
N ASN A 660 25.43 -1.51 -4.06
CA ASN A 660 26.72 -0.85 -4.27
C ASN A 660 26.72 0.26 -5.35
N TYR A 661 25.65 0.37 -6.16
CA TYR A 661 25.43 1.42 -7.14
C TYR A 661 24.32 2.41 -6.77
N GLY A 662 23.90 2.42 -5.49
CA GLY A 662 22.88 3.32 -4.96
C GLY A 662 21.53 2.64 -4.74
N ARG A 663 20.47 3.45 -4.65
CA ARG A 663 19.10 2.99 -4.44
C ARG A 663 18.57 2.30 -5.69
N CYS A 664 17.85 1.21 -5.49
CA CYS A 664 17.20 0.45 -6.55
C CYS A 664 15.83 -0.04 -6.12
N PHE A 665 15.00 -0.37 -7.10
CA PHE A 665 13.65 -0.87 -6.89
C PHE A 665 13.54 -2.35 -7.26
N GLN A 666 12.65 -3.03 -6.56
CA GLN A 666 12.15 -4.34 -6.93
C GLN A 666 10.66 -4.23 -7.24
N MET A 667 10.26 -4.84 -8.34
CA MET A 667 8.87 -4.99 -8.74
C MET A 667 8.45 -6.45 -8.61
N HIS A 668 7.26 -6.62 -8.06
CA HIS A 668 6.59 -7.90 -7.95
C HIS A 668 6.19 -8.40 -9.35
N ARG A 669 6.46 -9.66 -9.69
CA ARG A 669 6.25 -10.24 -11.03
C ARG A 669 4.81 -10.16 -11.49
N LEU A 670 3.85 -10.45 -10.61
CA LEU A 670 2.42 -10.31 -10.94
C LEU A 670 2.07 -8.86 -11.32
N ILE A 671 2.70 -7.86 -10.69
CA ILE A 671 2.52 -6.45 -11.05
C ILE A 671 3.11 -6.19 -12.44
N GLN A 672 4.33 -6.67 -12.70
CA GLN A 672 4.96 -6.53 -14.01
C GLN A 672 4.08 -7.12 -15.13
N ILE A 673 3.54 -8.33 -14.93
CA ILE A 673 2.65 -9.00 -15.89
C ILE A 673 1.35 -8.20 -16.06
N ALA A 674 0.71 -7.77 -14.97
CA ALA A 674 -0.53 -7.00 -15.01
C ALA A 674 -0.35 -5.68 -15.77
N THR A 675 0.73 -4.93 -15.49
CA THR A 675 1.02 -3.66 -16.12
C THR A 675 1.29 -3.83 -17.61
N ARG A 676 2.09 -4.83 -18.01
CA ARG A 676 2.35 -5.11 -19.43
C ARG A 676 1.10 -5.51 -20.20
N ASP A 677 0.28 -6.37 -19.61
CA ASP A 677 -0.98 -6.79 -20.22
C ASP A 677 -1.95 -5.60 -20.38
N TRP A 678 -2.06 -4.74 -19.37
CA TRP A 678 -2.86 -3.52 -19.47
C TRP A 678 -2.33 -2.61 -20.59
N LEU A 679 -1.01 -2.44 -20.69
CA LEU A 679 -0.39 -1.65 -21.75
C LEU A 679 -0.60 -2.27 -23.14
N ASP A 680 -0.63 -3.60 -23.28
CA ASP A 680 -0.90 -4.30 -24.55
C ASP A 680 -2.35 -4.07 -24.97
N VAL A 681 -3.30 -4.22 -24.04
CA VAL A 681 -4.74 -4.00 -24.28
C VAL A 681 -5.02 -2.55 -24.69
N ASN A 682 -4.33 -1.58 -24.10
CA ASN A 682 -4.47 -0.16 -24.42
C ASN A 682 -3.58 0.31 -25.60
N GLY A 683 -2.79 -0.58 -26.22
CA GLY A 683 -1.92 -0.24 -27.34
C GLY A 683 -0.70 0.63 -26.98
N GLU A 684 -0.43 0.85 -25.70
CA GLU A 684 0.67 1.69 -25.20
C GLU A 684 2.00 0.92 -25.04
N LEU A 685 1.97 -0.42 -25.04
CA LEU A 685 3.13 -1.26 -24.69
C LEU A 685 4.36 -0.98 -25.57
N ASN A 686 4.16 -0.88 -26.89
CA ASN A 686 5.28 -0.63 -27.81
C ASN A 686 5.83 0.80 -27.67
N GLN A 687 4.99 1.77 -27.32
CA GLN A 687 5.43 3.14 -27.07
C GLN A 687 6.34 3.21 -25.85
N GLU A 688 5.97 2.55 -24.75
CA GLU A 688 6.79 2.49 -23.54
C GLU A 688 8.08 1.68 -23.76
N ARG A 689 8.05 0.61 -24.56
CA ARG A 689 9.28 -0.09 -24.99
C ARG A 689 10.26 0.83 -25.70
N CYS A 690 9.79 1.63 -26.66
CA CYS A 690 10.65 2.58 -27.37
C CYS A 690 11.28 3.59 -26.40
N LYS A 691 10.50 4.17 -25.48
CA LYS A 691 11.00 5.13 -24.48
C LYS A 691 12.07 4.52 -23.58
N VAL A 692 11.82 3.33 -23.04
CA VAL A 692 12.77 2.66 -22.13
C VAL A 692 14.05 2.24 -22.86
N LEU A 693 13.96 1.83 -24.13
CA LEU A 693 15.14 1.52 -24.93
C LEU A 693 16.01 2.77 -25.13
N THR A 694 15.41 3.93 -25.39
CA THR A 694 16.12 5.20 -25.50
C THR A 694 16.77 5.60 -24.18
N ILE A 695 16.04 5.50 -23.06
CA ILE A 695 16.58 5.82 -21.73
C ILE A 695 17.79 4.93 -21.39
N LEU A 696 17.67 3.62 -21.63
CA LEU A 696 18.78 2.69 -21.45
C LEU A 696 19.93 3.02 -22.40
N GLN A 697 19.65 3.28 -23.68
CA GLN A 697 20.68 3.63 -24.65
C GLN A 697 21.43 4.89 -24.21
N ASP A 698 20.76 5.91 -23.68
CA ASP A 698 21.38 7.14 -23.20
C ASP A 698 22.24 6.91 -21.95
N LYS A 699 21.62 6.38 -20.88
CA LYS A 699 22.24 6.20 -19.56
C LYS A 699 23.27 5.06 -19.53
N TYR A 700 23.27 4.13 -20.49
CA TYR A 700 24.31 3.10 -20.56
C TYR A 700 25.65 3.74 -20.93
N PRO A 701 26.70 3.62 -20.09
CA PRO A 701 27.96 4.29 -20.35
C PRO A 701 28.63 3.84 -21.64
N SER A 702 29.27 4.79 -22.32
CA SER A 702 30.18 4.45 -23.41
C SER A 702 31.47 3.77 -22.89
N PHE A 703 31.74 3.78 -21.59
CA PHE A 703 32.84 3.05 -20.95
C PHE A 703 34.24 3.48 -21.46
N ASP A 704 34.82 4.49 -20.82
CA ASP A 704 36.21 4.95 -20.99
C ASP A 704 37.14 4.54 -19.83
N ARG A 705 36.84 3.37 -19.23
CA ARG A 705 37.68 2.64 -18.25
C ARG A 705 37.71 3.25 -16.83
N SER A 706 36.74 4.07 -16.43
CA SER A 706 36.62 4.43 -15.01
C SER A 706 36.06 3.24 -14.19
N PHE A 707 36.34 3.23 -12.89
CA PHE A 707 35.78 2.20 -12.00
C PHE A 707 34.26 2.32 -11.87
N ASP A 708 33.75 3.55 -11.79
CA ASP A 708 32.33 3.86 -11.59
C ASP A 708 31.46 3.43 -12.78
N GLU A 709 31.94 3.61 -14.02
CA GLU A 709 31.25 3.13 -15.22
C GLU A 709 31.08 1.61 -15.23
N ARG A 710 32.02 0.84 -14.65
CA ARG A 710 31.93 -0.62 -14.58
C ARG A 710 30.81 -1.07 -13.65
N VAL A 711 30.60 -0.32 -12.56
CA VAL A 711 29.54 -0.58 -11.59
C VAL A 711 28.18 -0.29 -12.22
N ILE A 712 28.05 0.83 -12.94
CA ILE A 712 26.83 1.21 -13.67
C ILE A 712 26.50 0.21 -14.79
N CYS A 713 27.47 -0.18 -15.63
CA CYS A 713 27.22 -1.16 -16.68
C CYS A 713 26.68 -2.50 -16.12
N ARG A 714 27.26 -3.00 -15.01
CA ARG A 714 26.75 -4.21 -14.34
C ARG A 714 25.34 -4.07 -13.83
N ALA A 715 24.98 -2.90 -13.31
CA ALA A 715 23.65 -2.62 -12.82
C ALA A 715 22.62 -2.60 -13.97
N LEU A 716 22.99 -2.04 -15.13
CA LEU A 716 22.09 -1.91 -16.29
C LEU A 716 22.02 -3.15 -17.19
N GLU A 717 22.97 -4.07 -17.08
CA GLU A 717 23.09 -5.26 -17.93
C GLU A 717 21.83 -6.15 -17.93
N PRO A 718 21.23 -6.54 -16.79
CA PRO A 718 19.98 -7.33 -16.78
C PRO A 718 18.81 -6.60 -17.44
N HIS A 719 18.72 -5.28 -17.25
CA HIS A 719 17.65 -4.45 -17.82
C HIS A 719 17.80 -4.30 -19.34
N ALA A 720 19.04 -4.15 -19.82
CA ALA A 720 19.35 -4.11 -21.25
C ALA A 720 19.04 -5.47 -21.91
N GLU A 721 19.43 -6.58 -21.30
CA GLU A 721 19.08 -7.92 -21.81
C GLU A 721 17.55 -8.14 -21.84
N ALA A 722 16.85 -7.71 -20.80
CA ALA A 722 15.39 -7.84 -20.71
C ALA A 722 14.67 -7.10 -21.86
N ILE A 723 15.08 -5.87 -22.21
CA ILE A 723 14.45 -5.13 -23.31
C ILE A 723 14.86 -5.66 -24.69
N LEU A 724 16.13 -6.06 -24.86
CA LEU A 724 16.66 -6.60 -26.12
C LEU A 724 16.08 -7.99 -26.46
N SER A 725 15.55 -8.71 -25.47
CA SER A 725 14.84 -9.97 -25.68
C SER A 725 13.42 -9.81 -26.22
N GLN A 726 12.87 -8.58 -26.22
CA GLN A 726 11.50 -8.30 -26.63
C GLN A 726 11.41 -7.86 -28.10
N VAL A 727 10.20 -7.85 -28.64
CA VAL A 727 9.95 -7.33 -29.99
C VAL A 727 10.05 -5.82 -29.97
N ILE A 728 11.11 -5.29 -30.59
CA ILE A 728 11.37 -3.85 -30.74
C ILE A 728 10.88 -3.39 -32.11
N SER A 729 10.28 -2.20 -32.17
CA SER A 729 9.83 -1.57 -33.42
C SER A 729 10.95 -1.46 -34.45
N HIS A 730 10.62 -1.56 -35.74
CA HIS A 730 11.59 -1.44 -36.82
C HIS A 730 12.34 -0.09 -36.76
N ASP A 731 11.65 0.99 -36.42
CA ASP A 731 12.22 2.34 -36.38
C ASP A 731 13.27 2.52 -35.27
N MET A 732 13.23 1.66 -34.25
CA MET A 732 14.15 1.70 -33.12
C MET A 732 15.38 0.80 -33.30
N LYS A 733 15.51 0.11 -34.44
CA LYS A 733 16.63 -0.81 -34.70
C LYS A 733 18.00 -0.15 -34.60
N LEU A 734 18.12 1.13 -34.94
CA LEU A 734 19.39 1.85 -34.79
C LEU A 734 19.73 2.15 -33.32
N VAL A 735 18.75 2.53 -32.51
CA VAL A 735 18.92 2.72 -31.05
C VAL A 735 19.27 1.39 -30.37
N GLU A 736 18.64 0.29 -30.80
CA GLU A 736 19.00 -1.07 -30.39
C GLU A 736 20.46 -1.39 -30.68
N ALA A 737 20.93 -1.07 -31.90
CA ALA A 737 22.32 -1.28 -32.28
C ALA A 737 23.30 -0.44 -31.45
N ASP A 738 22.96 0.80 -31.10
CA ASP A 738 23.80 1.66 -30.26
C ASP A 738 23.96 1.10 -28.84
N LEU A 739 22.88 0.61 -28.24
CA LEU A 739 22.95 -0.06 -26.94
C LEU A 739 23.79 -1.35 -27.01
N LEU A 740 23.58 -2.18 -28.04
CA LEU A 740 24.37 -3.40 -28.27
C LEU A 740 25.87 -3.07 -28.45
N GLU A 741 26.21 -1.97 -29.14
CA GLU A 741 27.59 -1.53 -29.30
C GLU A 741 28.25 -1.22 -27.94
N LYS A 742 27.55 -0.46 -27.09
CA LYS A 742 28.01 -0.13 -25.72
C LYS A 742 28.19 -1.38 -24.87
N MET A 743 27.24 -2.33 -24.91
CA MET A 743 27.33 -3.62 -24.22
C MET A 743 28.51 -4.48 -24.71
N ALA A 744 28.68 -4.61 -26.03
CA ALA A 744 29.78 -5.39 -26.62
C ALA A 744 31.16 -4.82 -26.23
N ARG A 745 31.29 -3.49 -26.16
CA ARG A 745 32.51 -2.83 -25.68
C ARG A 745 32.77 -3.12 -24.20
N TYR A 746 31.74 -3.05 -23.35
CA TYR A 746 31.84 -3.38 -21.93
C TYR A 746 32.33 -4.82 -21.72
N HIS A 747 31.65 -5.81 -22.31
CA HIS A 747 32.05 -7.23 -22.21
C HIS A 747 33.46 -7.49 -22.73
N ARG A 748 33.87 -6.85 -23.83
CA ARG A 748 35.22 -6.98 -24.37
C ARG A 748 36.28 -6.48 -23.37
N LEU A 749 36.00 -5.41 -22.64
CA LEU A 749 36.94 -4.81 -21.71
C LEU A 749 36.97 -5.51 -20.35
N THR A 750 35.88 -6.15 -19.94
CA THR A 750 35.81 -6.97 -18.72
C THR A 750 36.24 -8.43 -18.92
N GLY A 751 36.46 -8.88 -20.16
CA GLY A 751 36.95 -10.22 -20.49
C GLY A 751 35.87 -11.23 -20.91
N GLY A 752 34.60 -10.81 -20.98
CA GLY A 752 33.46 -11.59 -21.47
C GLY A 752 33.44 -11.73 -23.00
N TYR A 753 34.52 -12.22 -23.60
CA TYR A 753 34.73 -12.19 -25.06
C TYR A 753 33.66 -12.91 -25.89
N LYS A 754 33.13 -14.04 -25.41
CA LYS A 754 32.08 -14.81 -26.11
C LYS A 754 30.78 -14.01 -26.21
N ALA A 755 30.37 -13.37 -25.11
CA ALA A 755 29.19 -12.51 -25.09
C ALA A 755 29.41 -11.28 -25.99
N ALA A 756 30.58 -10.63 -25.87
CA ALA A 756 30.96 -9.50 -26.71
C ALA A 756 30.88 -9.82 -28.21
N GLU A 757 31.32 -11.01 -28.62
CA GLU A 757 31.28 -11.44 -30.02
C GLU A 757 29.85 -11.63 -30.53
N LYS A 758 28.99 -12.29 -29.73
CA LYS A 758 27.58 -12.49 -30.07
C LYS A 758 26.86 -11.14 -30.24
N ILE A 759 27.02 -10.25 -29.27
CA ILE A 759 26.40 -8.91 -29.25
C ILE A 759 26.93 -8.05 -30.40
N ALA A 760 28.25 -8.04 -30.64
CA ALA A 760 28.84 -7.27 -31.75
C ALA A 760 28.36 -7.76 -33.12
N LYS A 761 28.15 -9.07 -33.31
CA LYS A 761 27.57 -9.64 -34.53
C LYS A 761 26.12 -9.21 -34.72
N GLN A 762 25.32 -9.19 -33.65
CA GLN A 762 23.94 -8.71 -33.70
C GLN A 762 23.88 -7.22 -34.10
N CYS A 763 24.68 -6.38 -33.43
CA CYS A 763 24.83 -4.95 -33.76
C CYS A 763 25.20 -4.73 -35.23
N LEU A 764 26.22 -5.45 -35.70
CA LEU A 764 26.67 -5.37 -37.10
C LEU A 764 25.57 -5.78 -38.08
N ASN A 765 24.84 -6.85 -37.79
CA ASN A 765 23.77 -7.33 -38.67
C ASN A 765 22.64 -6.29 -38.76
N ILE A 766 22.26 -5.67 -37.64
CA ILE A 766 21.22 -4.65 -37.61
C ILE A 766 21.63 -3.42 -38.44
N ARG A 767 22.83 -2.85 -38.20
CA ARG A 767 23.31 -1.69 -38.95
C ARG A 767 23.55 -1.99 -40.42
N LYS A 768 24.05 -3.19 -40.75
CA LYS A 768 24.22 -3.62 -42.14
C LYS A 768 22.89 -3.67 -42.90
N THR A 769 21.83 -4.19 -42.29
CA THR A 769 20.51 -4.29 -42.91
C THR A 769 19.84 -2.92 -43.07
N ASN A 770 20.00 -2.02 -42.10
CA ASN A 770 19.31 -0.71 -42.09
C ASN A 770 20.08 0.42 -42.79
N LEU A 771 21.42 0.43 -42.70
CA LEU A 771 22.28 1.51 -43.20
C LEU A 771 23.15 1.09 -44.39
N GLY A 772 23.25 -0.21 -44.66
CA GLY A 772 24.12 -0.76 -45.69
C GLY A 772 25.55 -1.04 -45.25
N ASP A 773 26.32 -1.64 -46.15
CA ASP A 773 27.65 -2.22 -45.89
C ASP A 773 28.80 -1.21 -45.76
N THR A 774 28.58 0.03 -46.20
CA THR A 774 29.60 1.10 -46.28
C THR A 774 29.31 2.29 -45.37
N HIS A 775 28.18 2.28 -44.65
CA HIS A 775 27.85 3.32 -43.69
C HIS A 775 28.85 3.35 -42.53
N GLU A 776 29.13 4.54 -42.00
CA GLU A 776 30.15 4.75 -40.96
C GLU A 776 29.91 3.91 -39.71
N ASP A 777 28.67 3.88 -39.21
CA ASP A 777 28.32 3.09 -38.03
C ASP A 777 28.38 1.57 -38.27
N THR A 778 28.11 1.12 -39.50
CA THR A 778 28.28 -0.29 -39.90
C THR A 778 29.78 -0.64 -39.89
N LEU A 779 30.62 0.22 -40.46
CA LEU A 779 32.07 0.05 -40.45
C LEU A 779 32.62 0.09 -39.02
N TYR A 780 32.08 0.94 -38.14
CA TYR A 780 32.46 0.97 -36.73
C TYR A 780 32.06 -0.32 -35.99
N SER A 781 30.86 -0.86 -36.25
CA SER A 781 30.43 -2.16 -35.72
C SER A 781 31.35 -3.31 -36.18
N MET A 782 31.76 -3.32 -37.45
CA MET A 782 32.77 -4.26 -37.96
C MET A 782 34.11 -4.08 -37.22
N TYR A 783 34.53 -2.83 -37.01
CA TYR A 783 35.76 -2.52 -36.28
C TYR A 783 35.71 -3.02 -34.84
N LEU A 784 34.58 -2.86 -34.15
CA LEU A 784 34.37 -3.39 -32.81
C LEU A 784 34.45 -4.93 -32.80
N LEU A 785 33.83 -5.62 -33.76
CA LEU A 785 33.96 -7.08 -33.90
C LEU A 785 35.41 -7.51 -34.11
N GLY A 786 36.16 -6.80 -34.96
CA GLY A 786 37.61 -7.01 -35.14
C GLY A 786 38.40 -6.83 -33.83
N LEU A 787 38.05 -5.81 -33.03
CA LEU A 787 38.64 -5.61 -31.70
C LEU A 787 38.30 -6.74 -30.72
N VAL A 788 37.07 -7.27 -30.76
CA VAL A 788 36.67 -8.43 -29.95
C VAL A 788 37.51 -9.64 -30.32
N HIS A 789 37.64 -9.98 -31.60
CA HIS A 789 38.48 -11.10 -32.04
C HIS A 789 39.96 -10.91 -31.68
N TYR A 790 40.50 -9.70 -31.84
CA TYR A 790 41.86 -9.38 -31.40
C TYR A 790 42.04 -9.60 -29.89
N SER A 791 41.08 -9.14 -29.07
CA SER A 791 41.12 -9.30 -27.61
C SER A 791 40.97 -10.77 -27.18
N SER A 792 40.24 -11.57 -27.97
CA SER A 792 40.02 -13.01 -27.80
C SER A 792 41.16 -13.88 -28.32
N TYR A 793 42.21 -13.27 -28.91
CA TYR A 793 43.32 -13.97 -29.57
C TYR A 793 42.96 -14.76 -30.83
N TYR A 794 41.80 -14.47 -31.44
CA TYR A 794 41.41 -14.95 -32.78
C TYR A 794 42.03 -14.04 -33.85
N LEU A 795 43.35 -14.15 -33.99
CA LEU A 795 44.16 -13.19 -34.75
C LEU A 795 43.93 -13.25 -36.27
N LYS A 796 43.53 -14.40 -36.82
CA LYS A 796 43.25 -14.55 -38.25
C LYS A 796 41.92 -13.90 -38.62
N GLU A 797 40.89 -14.16 -37.83
CA GLU A 797 39.57 -13.58 -37.98
C GLU A 797 39.62 -12.06 -37.80
N ALA A 798 40.42 -11.57 -36.84
CA ALA A 798 40.67 -10.14 -36.69
C ALA A 798 41.39 -9.52 -37.90
N GLU A 799 42.39 -10.21 -38.46
CA GLU A 799 43.10 -9.78 -39.68
C GLU A 799 42.15 -9.70 -40.88
N GLU A 800 41.33 -10.73 -41.11
CA GLU A 800 40.33 -10.75 -42.19
C GLU A 800 39.35 -9.58 -42.07
N ILE A 801 38.82 -9.30 -40.87
CA ILE A 801 37.90 -8.19 -40.64
C ILE A 801 38.58 -6.84 -40.88
N PHE A 802 39.79 -6.62 -40.37
CA PHE A 802 40.48 -5.33 -40.56
C PHE A 802 40.91 -5.11 -42.02
N ASN A 803 41.33 -6.15 -42.74
CA ASN A 803 41.59 -6.04 -44.17
C ASN A 803 40.31 -5.72 -44.97
N LEU A 804 39.19 -6.37 -44.61
CA LEU A 804 37.89 -6.06 -45.20
C LEU A 804 37.48 -4.61 -44.93
N LEU A 805 37.71 -4.11 -43.72
CA LEU A 805 37.48 -2.71 -43.36
C LEU A 805 38.32 -1.74 -44.18
N LEU A 806 39.60 -2.04 -44.44
CA LEU A 806 40.45 -1.21 -45.30
C LEU A 806 39.94 -1.21 -46.75
N SER A 807 39.51 -2.36 -47.28
CA SER A 807 38.96 -2.45 -48.64
C SER A 807 37.65 -1.67 -48.81
N ARG A 808 36.80 -1.65 -47.78
CA ARG A 808 35.51 -0.93 -47.79
C ARG A 808 35.64 0.55 -47.43
N GLY A 809 36.62 0.89 -46.59
CA GLY A 809 36.89 2.25 -46.15
C GLY A 809 37.64 3.11 -47.17
N GLY A 810 38.26 2.50 -48.21
CA GLY A 810 39.04 3.19 -49.23
C GLY A 810 38.26 4.13 -50.18
N HIS A 811 36.93 4.13 -50.14
CA HIS A 811 36.08 4.89 -51.06
C HIS A 811 35.47 6.19 -50.47
N LEU A 812 35.95 6.70 -49.33
CA LEU A 812 35.28 7.76 -48.58
C LEU A 812 36.22 8.94 -48.21
N ASN A 813 35.69 10.18 -48.24
CA ASN A 813 36.36 11.51 -48.13
C ASN A 813 37.33 11.76 -46.95
N GLN A 814 38.02 12.92 -46.98
CA GLN A 814 39.10 13.37 -46.07
C GLN A 814 38.88 13.21 -44.54
N SER A 815 37.65 13.32 -43.99
CA SER A 815 37.41 13.07 -42.54
C SER A 815 37.59 11.59 -42.14
N LYS A 816 37.63 10.66 -43.11
CA LYS A 816 37.67 9.20 -42.91
C LYS A 816 39.07 8.57 -43.04
N GLU A 817 40.08 9.34 -43.44
CA GLU A 817 41.49 8.92 -43.37
C GLU A 817 41.91 8.61 -41.92
N THR A 818 41.34 9.31 -40.94
CA THR A 818 41.57 9.05 -39.51
C THR A 818 41.05 7.66 -39.09
N PHE A 819 39.89 7.23 -39.59
CA PHE A 819 39.34 5.89 -39.32
C PHE A 819 40.18 4.81 -40.00
N THR A 820 40.56 5.00 -41.27
CA THR A 820 41.44 4.09 -42.00
C THR A 820 42.79 3.90 -41.28
N HIS A 821 43.43 4.99 -40.84
CA HIS A 821 44.64 4.90 -40.02
C HIS A 821 44.40 4.19 -38.68
N LYS A 822 43.26 4.40 -38.02
CA LYS A 822 42.88 3.69 -36.80
C LYS A 822 42.75 2.18 -37.04
N VAL A 823 42.20 1.76 -38.19
CA VAL A 823 42.16 0.35 -38.61
C VAL A 823 43.56 -0.18 -38.89
N MET A 824 44.40 0.54 -39.65
CA MET A 824 45.78 0.16 -39.96
C MET A 824 46.63 -0.05 -38.69
N LEU A 825 46.53 0.86 -37.71
CA LEU A 825 47.24 0.72 -36.44
C LEU A 825 46.78 -0.52 -35.64
N LYS A 826 45.49 -0.88 -35.69
CA LYS A 826 45.01 -2.13 -35.06
C LYS A 826 45.46 -3.37 -35.83
N LEU A 827 45.44 -3.34 -37.15
CA LEU A 827 45.95 -4.43 -37.98
C LEU A 827 47.46 -4.64 -37.76
N ALA A 828 48.24 -3.56 -37.62
CA ALA A 828 49.65 -3.66 -37.23
C ALA A 828 49.84 -4.33 -35.86
N LEU A 829 48.96 -4.07 -34.88
CA LEU A 829 48.96 -4.80 -33.61
C LEU A 829 48.64 -6.29 -33.78
N VAL A 830 47.72 -6.65 -34.68
CA VAL A 830 47.42 -8.05 -35.03
C VAL A 830 48.68 -8.72 -35.61
N TYR A 831 49.31 -8.12 -36.63
CA TYR A 831 50.55 -8.65 -37.22
C TYR A 831 51.67 -8.78 -36.19
N ARG A 832 51.81 -7.81 -35.29
CA ARG A 832 52.80 -7.86 -34.21
C ARG A 832 52.55 -9.00 -33.22
N ARG A 833 51.28 -9.40 -33.00
CA ARG A 833 50.92 -10.57 -32.17
C ARG A 833 51.14 -11.90 -32.90
N GLN A 834 50.97 -11.91 -34.22
CA GLN A 834 51.30 -13.02 -35.10
C GLN A 834 52.81 -13.13 -35.41
N ASN A 835 53.64 -12.25 -34.86
CA ASN A 835 55.08 -12.14 -35.15
C ASN A 835 55.43 -11.77 -36.60
N GLN A 836 54.50 -11.22 -37.37
CA GLN A 836 54.72 -10.68 -38.72
C GLN A 836 55.20 -9.21 -38.62
N LEU A 837 56.37 -9.01 -38.03
CA LEU A 837 56.84 -7.68 -37.62
C LEU A 837 57.10 -6.73 -38.81
N THR A 838 57.49 -7.24 -39.98
CA THR A 838 57.72 -6.43 -41.19
C THR A 838 56.44 -5.81 -41.75
N LYS A 839 55.33 -6.57 -41.76
CA LYS A 839 54.02 -6.03 -42.19
C LYS A 839 53.50 -4.98 -41.21
N ALA A 840 53.74 -5.18 -39.91
CA ALA A 840 53.38 -4.21 -38.88
C ALA A 840 54.16 -2.89 -39.05
N GLU A 841 55.47 -2.99 -39.31
CA GLU A 841 56.34 -1.85 -39.61
C GLU A 841 55.85 -1.07 -40.83
N GLN A 842 55.59 -1.74 -41.97
CA GLN A 842 55.11 -1.09 -43.19
C GLN A 842 53.83 -0.28 -42.97
N LEU A 843 52.84 -0.85 -42.26
CA LEU A 843 51.59 -0.14 -41.96
C LEU A 843 51.81 1.05 -41.02
N GLN A 844 52.62 0.88 -39.97
CA GLN A 844 52.88 1.94 -38.99
C GLN A 844 53.72 3.08 -39.58
N ASP A 845 54.71 2.76 -40.41
CA ASP A 845 55.53 3.72 -41.14
C ASP A 845 54.68 4.55 -42.12
N HIS A 846 53.76 3.90 -42.85
CA HIS A 846 52.81 4.59 -43.72
C HIS A 846 51.95 5.61 -42.93
N VAL A 847 51.35 5.16 -41.81
CA VAL A 847 50.53 6.03 -40.93
C VAL A 847 51.36 7.19 -40.37
N LEU A 848 52.59 6.92 -39.92
CA LEU A 848 53.45 7.94 -39.33
C LEU A 848 53.87 8.99 -40.38
N LYS A 849 54.30 8.57 -41.57
CA LYS A 849 54.65 9.49 -42.67
C LYS A 849 53.50 10.40 -43.06
N PHE A 850 52.30 9.85 -43.12
CA PHE A 850 51.10 10.65 -43.40
C PHE A 850 50.83 11.67 -42.29
N ARG A 851 50.80 11.24 -41.02
CA ARG A 851 50.51 12.12 -39.88
C ARG A 851 51.54 13.24 -39.72
N ARG A 852 52.82 12.96 -39.95
CA ARG A 852 53.88 13.97 -39.99
C ARG A 852 53.61 15.06 -41.03
N ARG A 853 53.21 14.69 -42.24
CA ARG A 853 52.93 15.63 -43.34
C ARG A 853 51.70 16.50 -43.08
N THR A 854 50.70 15.95 -42.40
CA THR A 854 49.37 16.57 -42.27
C THR A 854 49.17 17.30 -40.95
N LEU A 855 49.65 16.74 -39.86
CA LEU A 855 49.44 17.24 -38.49
C LEU A 855 50.71 17.76 -37.83
N GLY A 856 51.88 17.54 -38.45
CA GLY A 856 53.18 17.84 -37.86
C GLY A 856 53.65 16.79 -36.84
N ASP A 857 54.92 16.92 -36.42
CA ASP A 857 55.54 16.05 -35.41
C ASP A 857 54.99 16.34 -34.00
N ASP A 858 54.71 17.60 -33.69
CA ASP A 858 54.17 18.05 -32.39
C ASP A 858 52.64 17.86 -32.30
N ASN A 859 52.10 16.75 -32.83
CA ASN A 859 50.69 16.38 -32.66
C ASN A 859 50.57 15.08 -31.87
N LYS A 860 49.65 15.04 -30.89
CA LYS A 860 49.39 13.85 -30.05
C LYS A 860 49.24 12.56 -30.85
N SER A 861 48.52 12.60 -31.96
CA SER A 861 48.29 11.41 -32.79
C SER A 861 49.55 10.99 -33.57
N THR A 862 50.41 11.93 -33.96
CA THR A 862 51.72 11.64 -34.57
C THR A 862 52.64 10.97 -33.55
N ILE A 863 52.69 11.50 -32.32
CA ILE A 863 53.46 10.93 -31.20
C ILE A 863 52.99 9.51 -30.86
N GLU A 864 51.68 9.24 -30.83
CA GLU A 864 51.15 7.89 -30.63
C GLU A 864 51.55 6.92 -31.76
N ALA A 865 51.63 7.40 -33.01
CA ALA A 865 52.12 6.61 -34.13
C ALA A 865 53.62 6.33 -34.04
N MET A 866 54.43 7.33 -33.64
CA MET A 866 55.86 7.16 -33.34
C MET A 866 56.07 6.08 -32.28
N SER A 867 55.34 6.17 -31.16
CA SER A 867 55.41 5.18 -30.09
C SER A 867 55.03 3.77 -30.56
N ALA A 868 54.03 3.66 -31.45
CA ALA A 868 53.57 2.37 -31.96
C ALA A 868 54.63 1.72 -32.86
N LEU A 869 55.29 2.51 -33.72
CA LEU A 869 56.38 2.06 -34.59
C LEU A 869 57.65 1.74 -33.79
N ALA A 870 58.03 2.60 -32.84
CA ALA A 870 59.17 2.37 -31.94
C ALA A 870 59.01 1.04 -31.18
N SER A 871 57.81 0.78 -30.67
CA SER A 871 57.49 -0.49 -30.01
C SER A 871 57.60 -1.71 -30.94
N THR A 872 57.39 -1.53 -32.25
CA THR A 872 57.61 -2.59 -33.26
C THR A 872 59.11 -2.78 -33.55
N TYR A 873 59.89 -1.70 -33.68
CA TYR A 873 61.35 -1.77 -33.79
C TYR A 873 62.00 -2.48 -32.58
N TYR A 874 61.57 -2.14 -31.37
CA TYR A 874 61.98 -2.84 -30.15
C TYR A 874 61.77 -4.36 -30.25
N ARG A 875 60.60 -4.81 -30.72
CA ARG A 875 60.32 -6.24 -30.91
C ARG A 875 61.14 -6.89 -32.02
N GLN A 876 61.50 -6.12 -33.06
CA GLN A 876 62.39 -6.58 -34.12
C GLN A 876 63.86 -6.65 -33.69
N ARG A 877 64.20 -6.24 -32.46
CA ARG A 877 65.59 -6.04 -31.97
C ARG A 877 66.35 -4.90 -32.66
N LYS A 878 65.64 -4.01 -33.37
CA LYS A 878 66.15 -2.73 -33.88
C LYS A 878 66.17 -1.70 -32.74
N LEU A 879 67.07 -1.92 -31.77
CA LEU A 879 67.04 -1.18 -30.50
C LEU A 879 67.43 0.29 -30.67
N VAL A 880 68.29 0.64 -31.62
CA VAL A 880 68.75 2.01 -31.87
C VAL A 880 67.65 2.84 -32.54
N GLU A 881 66.98 2.27 -33.54
CA GLU A 881 65.84 2.90 -34.21
C GLU A 881 64.63 3.05 -33.27
N SER A 882 64.47 2.12 -32.33
CA SER A 882 63.47 2.25 -31.28
C SER A 882 63.81 3.37 -30.29
N GLU A 883 65.06 3.50 -29.88
CA GLU A 883 65.53 4.55 -28.96
C GLU A 883 65.31 5.93 -29.59
N THR A 884 65.86 6.16 -30.78
CA THR A 884 65.76 7.45 -31.48
C THR A 884 64.32 7.91 -31.67
N LEU A 885 63.41 6.99 -32.01
CA LEU A 885 62.00 7.32 -32.23
C LEU A 885 61.25 7.59 -30.91
N TYR A 886 61.60 6.89 -29.81
CA TYR A 886 61.04 7.20 -28.50
C TYR A 886 61.55 8.55 -27.95
N ASP A 887 62.83 8.87 -28.15
CA ASP A 887 63.41 10.16 -27.76
C ASP A 887 62.73 11.31 -28.52
N THR A 888 62.58 11.17 -29.84
CA THR A 888 61.85 12.16 -30.66
C THR A 888 60.41 12.34 -30.14
N ALA A 889 59.71 11.24 -29.85
CA ALA A 889 58.35 11.29 -29.33
C ALA A 889 58.26 11.99 -27.96
N ILE A 890 59.24 11.78 -27.07
CA ILE A 890 59.33 12.44 -25.76
C ILE A 890 59.59 13.94 -25.93
N GLU A 891 60.50 14.33 -26.82
CA GLU A 891 60.79 15.73 -27.11
C GLU A 891 59.54 16.47 -27.64
N CYS A 892 58.84 15.90 -28.63
CA CYS A 892 57.58 16.44 -29.13
C CYS A 892 56.50 16.52 -28.03
N THR A 893 56.45 15.53 -27.14
CA THR A 893 55.52 15.55 -25.99
C THR A 893 55.84 16.68 -25.02
N ARG A 894 57.12 16.95 -24.75
CA ARG A 894 57.56 18.06 -23.89
C ARG A 894 57.21 19.41 -24.48
N LYS A 895 57.41 19.59 -25.80
CA LYS A 895 57.02 20.81 -26.53
C LYS A 895 55.51 21.07 -26.42
N LEU A 896 54.69 20.02 -26.55
CA LEU A 896 53.23 20.12 -26.48
C LEU A 896 52.66 20.40 -25.08
N TYR A 897 53.21 19.75 -24.04
CA TYR A 897 52.56 19.68 -22.74
C TYR A 897 53.39 20.24 -21.57
N GLY A 898 54.58 20.79 -21.82
CA GLY A 898 55.38 21.48 -20.79
C GLY A 898 56.14 20.56 -19.82
N GLY A 899 56.26 19.27 -20.11
CA GLY A 899 56.89 18.27 -19.23
C GLY A 899 55.91 17.61 -18.24
N ASP A 900 56.24 16.39 -17.79
CA ASP A 900 55.49 15.61 -16.79
C ASP A 900 54.03 15.24 -17.16
N SER A 901 53.78 15.07 -18.46
CA SER A 901 52.49 14.57 -18.95
C SER A 901 52.38 13.04 -18.79
N SER A 902 51.15 12.52 -18.61
CA SER A 902 50.87 11.07 -18.58
C SER A 902 51.38 10.35 -19.84
N LEU A 903 51.35 11.04 -20.99
CA LEU A 903 51.86 10.52 -22.25
C LEU A 903 53.39 10.39 -22.22
N GLU A 904 54.11 11.42 -21.75
CA GLU A 904 55.57 11.41 -21.61
C GLU A 904 56.02 10.27 -20.71
N GLN A 905 55.37 10.10 -19.56
CA GLN A 905 55.72 9.03 -18.63
C GLN A 905 55.54 7.62 -19.24
N ASN A 906 54.55 7.43 -20.11
CA ASN A 906 54.37 6.15 -20.81
C ASN A 906 55.45 5.92 -21.86
N LEU A 907 55.86 6.96 -22.60
CA LEU A 907 56.96 6.88 -23.56
C LEU A 907 58.28 6.57 -22.85
N GLN A 908 58.58 7.30 -21.78
CA GLN A 908 59.76 7.07 -20.93
C GLN A 908 59.79 5.64 -20.37
N SER A 909 58.66 5.09 -19.91
CA SER A 909 58.61 3.69 -19.45
C SER A 909 58.91 2.68 -20.56
N HIS A 910 58.50 2.95 -21.80
CA HIS A 910 58.86 2.09 -22.92
C HIS A 910 60.34 2.25 -23.28
N LEU A 911 60.88 3.47 -23.28
CA LEU A 911 62.29 3.75 -23.49
C LEU A 911 63.17 3.06 -22.44
N ALA A 912 62.76 3.05 -21.17
CA ALA A 912 63.46 2.30 -20.11
C ALA A 912 63.56 0.79 -20.44
N SER A 913 62.53 0.22 -21.08
CA SER A 913 62.59 -1.19 -21.54
C SER A 913 63.57 -1.38 -22.70
N VAL A 914 63.70 -0.38 -23.58
CA VAL A 914 64.70 -0.37 -24.66
C VAL A 914 66.11 -0.31 -24.07
N TYR A 915 66.38 0.63 -23.15
CA TYR A 915 67.66 0.74 -22.44
C TYR A 915 68.02 -0.53 -21.68
N PHE A 916 67.05 -1.13 -21.00
CA PHE A 916 67.23 -2.39 -20.29
C PHE A 916 67.67 -3.55 -21.20
N ASP A 917 67.16 -3.63 -22.43
CA ASP A 917 67.55 -4.65 -23.41
C ASP A 917 68.80 -4.28 -24.21
N GLN A 918 69.19 -3.00 -24.27
CA GLN A 918 70.49 -2.56 -24.76
C GLN A 918 71.61 -2.78 -23.73
N GLY A 919 71.28 -3.10 -22.48
CA GLY A 919 72.25 -3.21 -21.38
C GLY A 919 72.61 -1.88 -20.71
N LYS A 920 71.97 -0.76 -21.09
CA LYS A 920 72.09 0.56 -20.43
C LYS A 920 71.28 0.58 -19.12
N LEU A 921 71.67 -0.27 -18.17
CA LEU A 921 70.88 -0.54 -16.96
C LEU A 921 70.73 0.68 -16.03
N SER A 922 71.72 1.57 -15.97
CA SER A 922 71.66 2.79 -15.14
C SER A 922 70.63 3.79 -15.65
N GLU A 923 70.52 3.98 -16.97
CA GLU A 923 69.49 4.84 -17.56
C GLU A 923 68.09 4.24 -17.40
N ALA A 924 67.97 2.91 -17.56
CA ALA A 924 66.71 2.20 -17.33
C ALA A 924 66.24 2.34 -15.88
N GLU A 925 67.14 2.24 -14.91
CA GLU A 925 66.85 2.46 -13.49
C GLU A 925 66.41 3.90 -13.24
N ARG A 926 67.19 4.89 -13.70
CA ARG A 926 66.88 6.31 -13.49
C ARG A 926 65.47 6.66 -13.96
N ILE A 927 65.10 6.21 -15.16
CA ILE A 927 63.76 6.45 -15.71
C ILE A 927 62.68 5.69 -14.95
N ALA A 928 62.91 4.41 -14.64
CA ALA A 928 61.93 3.59 -13.92
C ALA A 928 61.68 4.10 -12.49
N ALA A 929 62.74 4.47 -11.76
CA ALA A 929 62.68 5.03 -10.41
C ALA A 929 61.94 6.38 -10.39
N ASN A 930 62.28 7.28 -11.32
CA ASN A 930 61.56 8.55 -11.47
C ASN A 930 60.07 8.33 -11.78
N GLY A 931 59.76 7.38 -12.68
CA GLY A 931 58.39 7.03 -13.03
C GLY A 931 57.57 6.42 -11.89
N VAL A 932 58.21 5.71 -10.94
CA VAL A 932 57.58 5.23 -9.70
C VAL A 932 57.36 6.40 -8.74
N ALA A 933 58.36 7.26 -8.52
CA ALA A 933 58.28 8.40 -7.60
C ALA A 933 57.14 9.36 -7.95
N ILE A 934 57.10 9.85 -9.21
CA ILE A 934 56.06 10.79 -9.66
C ILE A 934 54.66 10.18 -9.50
N ARG A 935 54.51 8.90 -9.86
CA ARG A 935 53.20 8.25 -9.82
C ARG A 935 52.72 7.97 -8.40
N THR A 936 53.64 7.59 -7.52
CA THR A 936 53.38 7.41 -6.09
C THR A 936 52.93 8.72 -5.46
N ALA A 937 53.60 9.83 -5.77
CA ALA A 937 53.22 11.17 -5.29
C ALA A 937 51.81 11.59 -5.76
N LYS A 938 51.42 11.24 -7.00
CA LYS A 938 50.15 11.69 -7.60
C LYS A 938 48.96 10.78 -7.30
N HIS A 939 49.16 9.47 -7.22
CA HIS A 939 48.07 8.48 -7.16
C HIS A 939 48.20 7.48 -6.00
N GLY A 940 49.21 7.65 -5.14
CA GLY A 940 49.52 6.73 -4.06
C GLY A 940 50.28 5.49 -4.52
N SER A 941 50.86 4.77 -3.55
CA SER A 941 51.59 3.52 -3.75
C SER A 941 50.67 2.35 -4.13
N GLU A 942 49.41 2.39 -3.72
CA GLU A 942 48.43 1.30 -3.96
C GLU A 942 47.82 1.31 -5.38
N ASP A 943 48.06 2.35 -6.19
CA ASP A 943 47.58 2.40 -7.58
C ASP A 943 48.21 1.30 -8.44
N LEU A 944 47.38 0.53 -9.15
CA LEU A 944 47.80 -0.65 -9.91
C LEU A 944 48.81 -0.36 -11.04
N LYS A 945 48.85 0.87 -11.56
CA LYS A 945 49.86 1.28 -12.54
C LYS A 945 51.17 1.68 -11.84
N THR A 946 51.12 2.23 -10.61
CA THR A 946 52.31 2.41 -9.75
C THR A 946 52.96 1.07 -9.46
N VAL A 947 52.16 0.10 -9.04
CA VAL A 947 52.61 -1.29 -8.78
C VAL A 947 53.23 -1.93 -10.03
N MET A 948 52.67 -1.69 -11.23
CA MET A 948 53.27 -2.17 -12.49
C MET A 948 54.66 -1.56 -12.73
N ARG A 949 54.85 -0.26 -12.43
CA ARG A 949 56.14 0.42 -12.58
C ARG A 949 57.16 -0.08 -11.57
N MET A 950 56.75 -0.30 -10.32
CA MET A 950 57.61 -0.91 -9.28
C MET A 950 58.09 -2.30 -9.69
N GLU A 951 57.21 -3.12 -10.28
CA GLU A 951 57.59 -4.45 -10.76
C GLU A 951 58.61 -4.40 -11.91
N ASN A 952 58.53 -3.39 -12.78
CA ASN A 952 59.52 -3.17 -13.83
C ASN A 952 60.86 -2.70 -13.23
N LEU A 953 60.84 -1.82 -12.23
CA LEU A 953 62.05 -1.38 -11.50
C LEU A 953 62.73 -2.56 -10.79
N ALA A 954 61.96 -3.42 -10.12
CA ALA A 954 62.48 -4.64 -9.49
C ALA A 954 63.18 -5.55 -10.52
N THR A 955 62.60 -5.68 -11.72
CA THR A 955 63.21 -6.44 -12.82
C THR A 955 64.54 -5.80 -13.27
N THR A 956 64.65 -4.47 -13.25
CA THR A 956 65.90 -3.73 -13.51
C THR A 956 66.97 -4.03 -12.47
N TYR A 957 66.64 -3.96 -11.17
CA TYR A 957 67.56 -4.35 -10.08
C TYR A 957 68.04 -5.79 -10.23
N GLY A 958 67.14 -6.71 -10.56
CA GLY A 958 67.48 -8.10 -10.79
C GLY A 958 68.48 -8.33 -11.93
N ARG A 959 68.44 -7.54 -13.02
CA ARG A 959 69.45 -7.61 -14.09
C ARG A 959 70.77 -6.95 -13.74
N GLN A 960 70.76 -5.95 -12.85
CA GLN A 960 71.98 -5.35 -12.31
C GLN A 960 72.68 -6.27 -11.27
N GLY A 961 72.06 -7.39 -10.89
CA GLY A 961 72.55 -8.27 -9.83
C GLY A 961 72.22 -7.80 -8.41
N ARG A 962 71.41 -6.73 -8.27
CA ARG A 962 70.91 -6.21 -6.98
C ARG A 962 69.69 -7.02 -6.52
N ILE A 963 69.96 -8.26 -6.12
CA ILE A 963 68.93 -9.26 -5.80
C ILE A 963 68.11 -8.90 -4.55
N GLU A 964 68.71 -8.23 -3.57
CA GLU A 964 68.02 -7.76 -2.35
C GLU A 964 67.00 -6.65 -2.64
N ASP A 965 67.38 -5.65 -3.45
CA ASP A 965 66.48 -4.58 -3.88
C ASP A 965 65.34 -5.10 -4.76
N GLN A 966 65.62 -6.12 -5.60
CA GLN A 966 64.59 -6.82 -6.38
C GLN A 966 63.58 -7.51 -5.44
N GLU A 967 64.05 -8.29 -4.47
CA GLU A 967 63.20 -9.01 -3.51
C GLU A 967 62.30 -8.04 -2.74
N ARG A 968 62.88 -6.97 -2.19
CA ARG A 968 62.14 -5.97 -1.40
C ARG A 968 60.96 -5.39 -2.18
N LEU A 969 61.19 -4.97 -3.43
CA LEU A 969 60.13 -4.42 -4.28
C LEU A 969 59.12 -5.48 -4.72
N GLU A 970 59.54 -6.71 -4.99
CA GLU A 970 58.62 -7.81 -5.38
C GLU A 970 57.68 -8.21 -4.24
N ILE A 971 58.15 -8.20 -2.99
CA ILE A 971 57.33 -8.41 -1.79
C ILE A 971 56.29 -7.30 -1.65
N GLU A 972 56.70 -6.04 -1.76
CA GLU A 972 55.79 -4.89 -1.69
C GLU A 972 54.72 -4.94 -2.79
N VAL A 973 55.13 -5.22 -4.03
CA VAL A 973 54.22 -5.39 -5.18
C VAL A 973 53.21 -6.51 -4.95
N LEU A 974 53.65 -7.65 -4.38
CA LEU A 974 52.78 -8.77 -4.10
C LEU A 974 51.77 -8.43 -3.01
N ALA A 975 52.20 -7.82 -1.91
CA ALA A 975 51.33 -7.40 -0.81
C ALA A 975 50.22 -6.45 -1.28
N ILE A 976 50.57 -5.44 -2.09
CA ILE A 976 49.60 -4.51 -2.65
C ILE A 976 48.63 -5.23 -3.60
N ARG A 977 49.13 -6.14 -4.46
CA ARG A 977 48.25 -6.90 -5.38
C ARG A 977 47.30 -7.84 -4.64
N LYS A 978 47.74 -8.49 -3.56
CA LYS A 978 46.85 -9.30 -2.71
C LYS A 978 45.74 -8.43 -2.12
N LYS A 979 46.09 -7.27 -1.56
CA LYS A 979 45.12 -6.31 -0.99
C LYS A 979 44.13 -5.76 -2.03
N VAL A 980 44.61 -5.35 -3.21
CA VAL A 980 43.78 -4.62 -4.21
C VAL A 980 43.07 -5.54 -5.20
N LEU A 981 43.70 -6.64 -5.62
CA LEU A 981 43.18 -7.53 -6.68
C LEU A 981 42.71 -8.90 -6.15
N GLY A 982 43.07 -9.25 -4.91
CA GLY A 982 42.87 -10.59 -4.36
C GLY A 982 43.95 -11.59 -4.80
N ASP A 983 43.98 -12.73 -4.10
CA ASP A 983 45.01 -13.76 -4.24
C ASP A 983 44.96 -14.51 -5.60
N GLU A 984 43.76 -14.82 -6.09
CA GLU A 984 43.58 -15.62 -7.32
C GLU A 984 43.72 -14.80 -8.64
N HIS A 985 43.93 -13.49 -8.57
CA HIS A 985 43.97 -12.66 -9.78
C HIS A 985 45.24 -12.97 -10.63
N PRO A 986 45.14 -13.05 -11.99
CA PRO A 986 46.27 -13.43 -12.85
C PRO A 986 47.57 -12.63 -12.65
N ARG A 987 47.45 -11.35 -12.29
CA ARG A 987 48.61 -10.49 -12.01
C ARG A 987 49.23 -10.76 -10.64
N THR A 988 48.43 -11.13 -9.63
CA THR A 988 48.91 -11.53 -8.30
C THR A 988 49.69 -12.84 -8.42
N LEU A 989 49.10 -13.84 -9.08
CA LEU A 989 49.75 -15.12 -9.38
C LEU A 989 51.03 -14.96 -10.22
N SER A 990 51.07 -13.98 -11.13
CA SER A 990 52.28 -13.67 -11.89
C SER A 990 53.37 -13.00 -11.05
N SER A 991 53.01 -12.18 -10.05
CA SER A 991 53.96 -11.60 -9.10
C SER A 991 54.57 -12.66 -8.20
N MET A 992 53.74 -13.60 -7.72
CA MET A 992 54.19 -14.76 -6.96
C MET A 992 55.22 -15.55 -7.78
N ALA A 993 54.87 -15.97 -9.00
CA ALA A 993 55.81 -16.71 -9.85
C ALA A 993 57.13 -15.96 -10.15
N LYS A 994 57.16 -14.62 -10.06
CA LYS A 994 58.41 -13.84 -10.20
C LYS A 994 59.22 -13.82 -8.90
N LEU A 995 58.59 -13.56 -7.76
CA LEU A 995 59.24 -13.60 -6.45
C LEU A 995 59.84 -14.98 -6.16
N ALA A 996 59.14 -16.06 -6.55
CA ALA A 996 59.67 -17.41 -6.46
C ALA A 996 60.95 -17.63 -7.29
N VAL A 997 61.03 -17.03 -8.48
CA VAL A 997 62.27 -17.08 -9.29
C VAL A 997 63.40 -16.34 -8.59
N THR A 998 63.10 -15.23 -7.92
CA THR A 998 64.07 -14.48 -7.11
C THR A 998 64.56 -15.30 -5.92
N TYR A 999 63.67 -15.97 -5.19
CA TYR A 999 64.03 -16.94 -4.14
C TYR A 999 64.88 -18.09 -4.67
N GLY A 1000 64.55 -18.63 -5.84
CA GLY A 1000 65.36 -19.65 -6.51
C GLY A 1000 66.81 -19.19 -6.78
N LYS A 1001 66.99 -17.96 -7.26
CA LYS A 1001 68.34 -17.36 -7.46
C LYS A 1001 69.11 -17.21 -6.15
N GLN A 1002 68.42 -16.97 -5.04
CA GLN A 1002 69.00 -16.89 -3.70
C GLN A 1002 69.20 -18.27 -3.04
N LYS A 1003 68.85 -19.36 -3.73
CA LYS A 1003 68.84 -20.74 -3.20
C LYS A 1003 67.86 -20.97 -2.04
N LYS A 1004 66.86 -20.09 -1.86
CA LYS A 1004 65.70 -20.26 -0.97
C LYS A 1004 64.67 -21.17 -1.65
N PHE A 1005 65.04 -22.44 -1.76
CA PHE A 1005 64.39 -23.40 -2.66
C PHE A 1005 63.00 -23.83 -2.20
N ALA A 1006 62.76 -23.94 -0.88
CA ALA A 1006 61.48 -24.36 -0.33
C ALA A 1006 60.42 -23.26 -0.52
N GLU A 1007 60.78 -22.01 -0.20
CA GLU A 1007 59.93 -20.83 -0.34
C GLU A 1007 59.60 -20.55 -1.83
N ALA A 1008 60.58 -20.76 -2.72
CA ALA A 1008 60.38 -20.66 -4.15
C ALA A 1008 59.38 -21.71 -4.67
N GLU A 1009 59.48 -22.96 -4.19
CA GLU A 1009 58.62 -24.06 -4.62
C GLU A 1009 57.17 -23.86 -4.17
N GLU A 1010 56.96 -23.55 -2.88
CA GLU A 1010 55.62 -23.29 -2.32
C GLU A 1010 54.89 -22.20 -3.11
N LEU A 1011 55.55 -21.08 -3.32
CA LEU A 1011 54.99 -19.91 -3.97
C LEU A 1011 54.73 -20.14 -5.48
N LEU A 1012 55.55 -20.97 -6.15
CA LEU A 1012 55.32 -21.40 -7.53
C LEU A 1012 54.15 -22.39 -7.66
N LEU A 1013 53.99 -23.31 -6.70
CA LEU A 1013 52.88 -24.27 -6.68
C LEU A 1013 51.54 -23.56 -6.43
N GLU A 1014 51.49 -22.61 -5.50
CA GLU A 1014 50.31 -21.76 -5.26
C GLU A 1014 49.93 -20.98 -6.53
N ALA A 1015 50.92 -20.30 -7.15
CA ALA A 1015 50.73 -19.57 -8.39
C ALA A 1015 50.24 -20.47 -9.54
N LEU A 1016 50.81 -21.67 -9.68
CA LEU A 1016 50.47 -22.62 -10.73
C LEU A 1016 49.06 -23.20 -10.54
N SER A 1017 48.68 -23.54 -9.31
CA SER A 1017 47.34 -24.03 -8.96
C SER A 1017 46.27 -23.00 -9.35
N GLY A 1018 46.43 -21.75 -8.91
CA GLY A 1018 45.53 -20.65 -9.27
C GLY A 1018 45.49 -20.42 -10.79
N GLN A 1019 46.63 -20.45 -11.47
CA GLN A 1019 46.69 -20.27 -12.92
C GLN A 1019 46.05 -21.42 -13.70
N LYS A 1020 46.18 -22.67 -13.23
CA LYS A 1020 45.50 -23.83 -13.84
C LYS A 1020 43.99 -23.71 -13.71
N LYS A 1021 43.50 -23.38 -12.50
CA LYS A 1021 42.07 -23.19 -12.22
C LYS A 1021 41.45 -22.05 -13.04
N LEU A 1022 42.15 -20.92 -13.12
CA LEU A 1022 41.59 -19.69 -13.71
C LEU A 1022 41.86 -19.54 -15.22
N LEU A 1023 43.03 -19.95 -15.70
CA LEU A 1023 43.51 -19.67 -17.07
C LEU A 1023 43.69 -20.92 -17.94
N GLY A 1024 43.68 -22.13 -17.36
CA GLY A 1024 43.93 -23.37 -18.08
C GLY A 1024 45.28 -23.37 -18.81
N ASN A 1025 45.30 -23.77 -20.09
CA ASN A 1025 46.50 -23.83 -20.94
C ASN A 1025 46.93 -22.45 -21.48
N HIS A 1026 47.16 -21.50 -20.56
CA HIS A 1026 47.61 -20.15 -20.90
C HIS A 1026 49.15 -20.04 -20.87
N LYS A 1027 49.70 -19.01 -21.54
CA LYS A 1027 51.15 -18.74 -21.55
C LYS A 1027 51.75 -18.50 -20.16
N TYR A 1028 50.95 -18.03 -19.20
CA TYR A 1028 51.39 -17.81 -17.81
C TYR A 1028 51.53 -19.13 -17.07
N THR A 1029 50.53 -20.01 -17.17
CA THR A 1029 50.58 -21.39 -16.65
C THR A 1029 51.82 -22.12 -17.18
N ARG A 1030 52.06 -22.09 -18.50
CA ARG A 1030 53.24 -22.70 -19.11
C ARG A 1030 54.57 -22.06 -18.64
N ARG A 1031 54.57 -20.76 -18.35
CA ARG A 1031 55.77 -20.07 -17.84
C ARG A 1031 56.08 -20.49 -16.40
N SER A 1032 55.06 -20.61 -15.55
CA SER A 1032 55.21 -21.09 -14.17
C SER A 1032 55.65 -22.55 -14.12
N ILE A 1033 55.13 -23.41 -15.01
CA ILE A 1033 55.63 -24.80 -15.19
C ILE A 1033 57.13 -24.78 -15.53
N ARG A 1034 57.57 -23.94 -16.48
CA ARG A 1034 59.01 -23.81 -16.81
C ARG A 1034 59.86 -23.32 -15.65
N HIS A 1035 59.35 -22.36 -14.88
CA HIS A 1035 60.06 -21.85 -13.71
C HIS A 1035 60.21 -22.92 -12.63
N LEU A 1036 59.15 -23.70 -12.37
CA LEU A 1036 59.20 -24.83 -11.44
C LEU A 1036 60.10 -25.97 -11.95
N MET A 1037 60.09 -26.25 -13.26
CA MET A 1037 61.05 -27.16 -13.88
C MET A 1037 62.49 -26.73 -13.69
N GLN A 1038 62.77 -25.44 -13.85
CA GLN A 1038 64.11 -24.89 -13.65
C GLN A 1038 64.51 -24.98 -12.18
N LEU A 1039 63.61 -24.64 -11.26
CA LEU A 1039 63.82 -24.77 -9.82
C LEU A 1039 64.18 -26.21 -9.43
N TYR A 1040 63.45 -27.20 -9.94
CA TYR A 1040 63.76 -28.62 -9.69
C TYR A 1040 65.08 -29.07 -10.30
N LYS A 1041 65.47 -28.53 -11.46
CA LYS A 1041 66.81 -28.78 -12.01
C LYS A 1041 67.90 -28.19 -11.13
N ASP A 1042 67.70 -26.96 -10.66
CA ASP A 1042 68.66 -26.27 -9.80
C ASP A 1042 68.83 -26.96 -8.43
N GLN A 1043 67.79 -27.68 -7.97
CA GLN A 1043 67.81 -28.55 -6.79
C GLN A 1043 68.33 -29.98 -7.06
N GLY A 1044 68.62 -30.35 -8.31
CA GLY A 1044 69.00 -31.73 -8.68
C GLY A 1044 67.85 -32.74 -8.75
N ARG A 1045 66.59 -32.31 -8.57
CA ARG A 1045 65.36 -33.13 -8.67
C ARG A 1045 64.94 -33.36 -10.12
N VAL A 1046 65.80 -34.04 -10.88
CA VAL A 1046 65.61 -34.26 -12.34
C VAL A 1046 64.36 -35.08 -12.67
N GLY A 1047 63.93 -35.97 -11.78
CA GLY A 1047 62.73 -36.80 -11.97
C GLY A 1047 61.46 -35.96 -12.08
N GLU A 1048 61.28 -35.02 -11.16
CA GLU A 1048 60.11 -34.13 -11.12
C GLU A 1048 60.14 -33.09 -12.25
N ALA A 1049 61.32 -32.56 -12.57
CA ALA A 1049 61.52 -31.71 -13.74
C ALA A 1049 61.12 -32.41 -15.05
N ARG A 1050 61.36 -33.73 -15.18
CA ARG A 1050 60.94 -34.52 -16.35
C ARG A 1050 59.43 -34.71 -16.42
N VAL A 1051 58.74 -34.86 -15.29
CA VAL A 1051 57.27 -34.95 -15.25
C VAL A 1051 56.64 -33.66 -15.76
N LEU A 1052 57.11 -32.52 -15.25
CA LEU A 1052 56.65 -31.20 -15.69
C LEU A 1052 57.00 -30.92 -17.15
N ALA A 1053 58.15 -31.41 -17.65
CA ALA A 1053 58.51 -31.29 -19.07
C ALA A 1053 57.53 -32.03 -19.99
N LYS A 1054 57.08 -33.23 -19.58
CA LYS A 1054 56.04 -33.98 -20.30
C LYS A 1054 54.70 -33.24 -20.27
N GLU A 1055 54.36 -32.64 -19.14
CA GLU A 1055 53.16 -31.81 -18.99
C GLU A 1055 53.20 -30.58 -19.92
N GLU A 1056 54.29 -29.83 -19.93
CA GLU A 1056 54.46 -28.68 -20.83
C GLU A 1056 54.36 -29.10 -22.30
N LEU A 1057 55.00 -30.22 -22.68
CA LEU A 1057 54.95 -30.74 -24.04
C LEU A 1057 53.55 -31.15 -24.45
N LYS A 1058 52.78 -31.78 -23.56
CA LYS A 1058 51.36 -32.13 -23.80
C LYS A 1058 50.54 -30.88 -24.06
N LEU A 1059 50.68 -29.85 -23.21
CA LEU A 1059 50.01 -28.56 -23.37
C LEU A 1059 50.39 -27.85 -24.68
N LEU A 1060 51.66 -27.97 -25.11
CA LEU A 1060 52.15 -27.40 -26.37
C LEU A 1060 51.61 -28.13 -27.60
N ASN A 1061 51.51 -29.46 -27.52
CA ASN A 1061 50.98 -30.31 -28.57
C ASN A 1061 49.46 -30.14 -28.73
N GLU A 1062 48.71 -30.00 -27.65
CA GLU A 1062 47.28 -29.67 -27.68
C GLU A 1062 47.03 -28.31 -28.34
N ALA A 1063 47.84 -27.30 -28.01
CA ALA A 1063 47.76 -25.98 -28.64
C ALA A 1063 48.03 -26.07 -30.15
N LYS A 1064 49.10 -26.77 -30.56
CA LYS A 1064 49.43 -27.02 -31.99
C LYS A 1064 48.34 -27.83 -32.71
N ARG A 1065 47.75 -28.85 -32.05
CA ARG A 1065 46.66 -29.67 -32.63
C ARG A 1065 45.41 -28.85 -32.88
N MET A 1066 45.03 -27.96 -31.95
CA MET A 1066 43.91 -27.04 -32.15
C MET A 1066 44.17 -26.09 -33.31
N GLU A 1067 45.41 -25.61 -33.46
CA GLU A 1067 45.82 -24.74 -34.56
C GLU A 1067 45.80 -25.46 -35.92
N LEU A 1068 46.33 -26.69 -35.99
CA LEU A 1068 46.30 -27.54 -37.20
C LEU A 1068 44.89 -28.03 -37.56
N GLY A 1069 44.08 -28.40 -36.57
CA GLY A 1069 42.69 -28.82 -36.77
C GLY A 1069 41.85 -27.69 -37.37
N ARG A 1070 42.06 -26.45 -36.92
CA ARG A 1070 41.45 -25.25 -37.51
C ARG A 1070 41.96 -24.97 -38.92
N LEU A 1071 43.26 -25.14 -39.18
CA LEU A 1071 43.83 -24.96 -40.52
C LEU A 1071 43.24 -25.94 -41.53
N LYS A 1072 43.05 -27.21 -41.14
CA LYS A 1072 42.40 -28.25 -41.95
C LYS A 1072 40.91 -27.98 -42.17
N LEU A 1073 40.20 -27.44 -41.17
CA LEU A 1073 38.81 -27.02 -41.33
C LEU A 1073 38.68 -25.83 -42.29
N GLN A 1074 39.57 -24.84 -42.20
CA GLN A 1074 39.64 -23.70 -43.11
C GLN A 1074 39.94 -24.12 -44.56
N THR A 1075 40.84 -25.08 -44.78
CA THR A 1075 41.12 -25.59 -46.14
C THR A 1075 39.94 -26.39 -46.70
N ARG A 1076 39.29 -27.24 -45.89
CA ARG A 1076 38.07 -27.95 -46.30
C ARG A 1076 36.92 -27.01 -46.63
N LEU A 1077 36.69 -25.98 -45.80
CA LEU A 1077 35.65 -24.98 -46.02
C LEU A 1077 35.97 -24.07 -47.21
N GLY A 1078 37.23 -23.68 -47.38
CA GLY A 1078 37.71 -22.90 -48.52
C GLY A 1078 37.59 -23.64 -49.85
N MET A 1079 37.92 -24.93 -49.89
CA MET A 1079 37.69 -25.78 -51.07
C MET A 1079 36.19 -25.94 -51.37
N ARG A 1080 35.35 -26.11 -50.34
CA ARG A 1080 33.89 -26.23 -50.52
C ARG A 1080 33.28 -24.92 -51.02
N TRP A 1081 33.74 -23.77 -50.53
CA TRP A 1081 33.32 -22.45 -50.99
C TRP A 1081 33.80 -22.14 -52.41
N SER A 1082 35.03 -22.52 -52.77
CA SER A 1082 35.54 -22.43 -54.15
C SER A 1082 34.67 -23.25 -55.11
N MET A 1083 34.31 -24.49 -54.74
CA MET A 1083 33.45 -25.35 -55.57
C MET A 1083 32.05 -24.75 -55.76
N ILE A 1084 31.46 -24.19 -54.70
CA ILE A 1084 30.16 -23.50 -54.77
C ILE A 1084 30.24 -22.25 -55.66
N ARG A 1085 31.34 -21.48 -55.59
CA ARG A 1085 31.55 -20.26 -56.38
C ARG A 1085 31.70 -20.58 -57.87
N THR A 1086 32.38 -21.68 -58.23
CA THR A 1086 32.51 -22.16 -59.61
C THR A 1086 31.18 -22.65 -60.17
N VAL A 1087 30.35 -23.32 -59.36
CA VAL A 1087 28.99 -23.73 -59.75
C VAL A 1087 28.08 -22.50 -59.95
N PHE A 1088 28.20 -21.49 -59.09
CA PHE A 1088 27.43 -20.24 -59.21
C PHE A 1088 27.84 -19.40 -60.43
N GLN A 1089 29.13 -19.31 -60.76
CA GLN A 1089 29.57 -18.59 -61.96
C GLN A 1089 29.13 -19.30 -63.25
N ARG A 1090 29.12 -20.64 -63.31
CA ARG A 1090 28.58 -21.38 -64.47
C ARG A 1090 27.08 -21.15 -64.67
N LYS A 1091 26.30 -20.99 -63.60
CA LYS A 1091 24.86 -20.65 -63.69
C LYS A 1091 24.60 -19.19 -64.10
N LYS A 1092 25.53 -18.27 -63.85
CA LYS A 1092 25.37 -16.84 -64.18
C LYS A 1092 25.67 -16.54 -65.66
N VAL A 1093 26.61 -17.26 -66.26
CA VAL A 1093 26.94 -17.14 -67.71
C VAL A 1093 25.82 -17.70 -68.61
N GLY A 1094 25.00 -18.64 -68.13
CA GLY A 1094 23.87 -19.18 -68.89
C GLY A 1094 22.59 -18.32 -68.89
N ARG A 1095 22.56 -17.18 -68.19
CA ARG A 1095 21.35 -16.33 -68.04
C ARG A 1095 21.44 -14.96 -68.70
N THR A 1096 22.56 -14.58 -69.31
CA THR A 1096 22.76 -13.27 -69.93
C THR A 1096 22.47 -13.24 -71.44
N HIS A 1097 21.72 -14.20 -71.99
CA HIS A 1097 21.40 -14.23 -73.43
C HIS A 1097 19.92 -14.13 -73.81
N HIS A 1098 18.99 -13.89 -72.88
CA HIS A 1098 17.57 -13.68 -73.23
C HIS A 1098 16.96 -12.57 -72.37
N SER A 1099 17.06 -11.31 -72.82
CA SER A 1099 16.08 -10.25 -72.56
C SER A 1099 16.50 -8.97 -73.30
N ASP A 1100 16.35 -8.99 -74.62
CA ASP A 1100 16.18 -7.80 -75.47
C ASP A 1100 15.04 -8.13 -76.45
N SER A 1101 13.80 -8.08 -75.95
CA SER A 1101 12.56 -7.88 -76.71
C SER A 1101 11.36 -7.91 -75.75
N GLU A 1102 10.55 -6.84 -75.82
CA GLU A 1102 9.25 -6.56 -75.17
C GLU A 1102 9.25 -6.00 -73.74
#